data_AF-F4JT79-F1
#
_entry.id   AF-F4JT79-F1
#
_cell.length_a   1.000
_cell.length_b   1.000
_cell.length_c   1.000
_cell.angle_alpha   90.00
_cell.angle_beta   90.00
_cell.angle_gamma   90.00
#
_symmetry.space_group_name_H-M   'P 1'
#
loop_
_entity.id
_entity.type
_entity.pdbx_description
1 polymer ?
#
loop_
_entity_poly.entity_id
_entity_poly.type
_entity_poly.pdbx_seq_one_letter_code
_entity_poly.pdbx_strand_id
1 'polypeptide(L)'
;MTGVLSVLGSTEALVDRLIFSSEAFGIKPEENPFRSQAVTSYLKAARDMTREKECILVFSCHDNLDVDETSFIEAISKELHKQGFIPLTYNLLGRENLDEEMLYGSRVGIMILSSSYVSSRQSLDHLVAVMEHWKTTDLVIIPIYFKVRLSDICGLKGRFEAAFLQLHMSLQEDRVQKWKAAMSEIVSIGGHEWTKGSQFILAEEVVRNASLRLYLKSSKNLLGILALLNHSQSTDVEIMGIWGIAGIGKTSIAREIFELHAPHYDFCYFLQDFHLMCQMKRPRQLREDFISKLFGEEKGLGASDVKPSFMRDWFHKKTILLVLDDVSNARDAEAVIGGFGWFSHGHRIILTSRSKQVLVQCKVKKPYEIQKLSDFESFRLCKQYLDGENPVISELISCSSGIPLALKLLVSSVSKQYITNMKDHLQSLRKDPPTQIQEAFRRSFDGLDENEKNIFLDLACFFRGQSKDYAVLLLDACGFFTYMGICELIDESLISLVDNKIEMPIPFQDMGRIIVHEEDEDPCERSRLWDSKDIVDVLTNNSGTEAIEGIFLDASDLTCELSPTVFGKMYNLRLLKFYCSTSGNQCKLTLPHGLDTLPDELSLLHWENYPLVYLPQKFNPVNLVELNMPYSNMEKLWEGKKNLEKLKNIKLSHSRELTDILMLSEALNLEHIDLEGCTSLIDVSMSIPCCGKLVSLNMKDCSRLRSLPSMVDLTTLKLLNLSGCSEFEDIQDFAPNLEEIYLAGTSIRELPLSIRNLTELVTLDLENCERLQEMPSLPVEIIRRT
;
A
#
# COMPACT_ATOMS: atom_id res chain seq x y z
N MET A 1 -29.08 22.47 59.11
CA MET A 1 -28.08 23.49 58.71
C MET A 1 -27.03 22.81 57.86
N THR A 2 -26.68 23.44 56.72
CA THR A 2 -25.50 23.25 55.83
C THR A 2 -25.25 21.85 55.25
N GLY A 3 -25.11 21.60 53.93
CA GLY A 3 -25.02 22.45 52.73
C GLY A 3 -24.77 21.59 51.47
N VAL A 4 -25.40 22.00 50.37
CA VAL A 4 -25.07 21.98 48.92
C VAL A 4 -23.84 21.17 48.37
N LEU A 5 -24.10 20.47 47.24
CA LEU A 5 -23.26 20.08 46.06
C LEU A 5 -22.72 18.63 45.87
N SER A 6 -22.93 18.15 44.63
CA SER A 6 -22.24 17.09 43.85
C SER A 6 -22.73 15.63 43.95
N VAL A 7 -23.53 15.20 42.97
CA VAL A 7 -23.58 13.80 42.50
C VAL A 7 -23.55 13.83 40.96
N LEU A 8 -22.35 14.05 40.43
CA LEU A 8 -21.94 13.52 39.12
C LEU A 8 -21.57 12.05 39.38
N GLY A 9 -22.48 11.13 39.06
CA GLY A 9 -22.19 9.70 39.08
C GLY A 9 -21.21 9.38 37.96
N SER A 10 -20.04 8.88 38.36
CA SER A 10 -18.87 8.58 37.55
C SER A 10 -19.14 7.52 36.46
N THR A 11 -18.30 7.53 35.44
CA THR A 11 -18.13 6.46 34.44
C THR A 11 -18.02 5.05 35.02
N GLU A 12 -17.69 4.91 36.32
CA GLU A 12 -17.67 3.62 37.03
C GLU A 12 -19.07 3.00 37.16
N ALA A 13 -20.13 3.78 37.35
CA ALA A 13 -21.49 3.23 37.48
C ALA A 13 -22.05 2.66 36.16
N LEU A 14 -21.52 3.11 35.02
CA LEU A 14 -21.80 2.58 33.68
C LEU A 14 -20.96 1.33 33.38
N VAL A 15 -19.71 1.33 33.86
CA VAL A 15 -18.81 0.17 33.83
C VAL A 15 -19.36 -0.96 34.71
N ASP A 16 -19.89 -0.68 35.90
CA ASP A 16 -20.48 -1.67 36.79
C ASP A 16 -21.74 -2.32 36.21
N ARG A 17 -22.54 -1.59 35.41
CA ARG A 17 -23.68 -2.17 34.68
C ARG A 17 -23.26 -3.05 33.51
N LEU A 18 -22.15 -2.70 32.84
CA LEU A 18 -21.55 -3.52 31.79
C LEU A 18 -20.86 -4.77 32.36
N ILE A 19 -20.26 -4.67 33.55
CA ILE A 19 -19.71 -5.79 34.32
C ILE A 19 -20.85 -6.75 34.70
N PHE A 20 -21.95 -6.24 35.26
CA PHE A 20 -23.10 -7.05 35.65
C PHE A 20 -23.75 -7.78 34.46
N SER A 21 -23.77 -7.14 33.28
CA SER A 21 -24.24 -7.77 32.04
C SER A 21 -23.27 -8.82 31.50
N SER A 22 -21.96 -8.67 31.71
CA SER A 22 -20.94 -9.64 31.27
C SER A 22 -20.83 -10.88 32.17
N GLU A 23 -21.12 -10.72 33.47
CA GLU A 23 -21.18 -11.83 34.43
C GLU A 23 -22.41 -12.73 34.22
N ALA A 24 -23.52 -12.15 33.73
CA ALA A 24 -24.71 -12.91 33.33
C ALA A 24 -24.48 -13.86 32.14
N PHE A 25 -23.40 -13.65 31.36
CA PHE A 25 -22.95 -14.52 30.26
C PHE A 25 -21.69 -15.33 30.61
N GLY A 26 -21.31 -15.40 31.90
CA GLY A 26 -20.25 -16.30 32.38
C GLY A 26 -18.80 -15.86 32.09
N ILE A 27 -18.57 -14.60 31.71
CA ILE A 27 -17.23 -14.08 31.42
C ILE A 27 -16.62 -13.53 32.72
N LYS A 28 -15.47 -14.08 33.16
CA LYS A 28 -14.76 -13.57 34.33
C LYS A 28 -14.07 -12.23 34.01
N PRO A 29 -14.04 -11.25 34.93
CA PRO A 29 -13.51 -9.90 34.69
C PRO A 29 -12.05 -9.84 34.22
N GLU A 30 -11.24 -10.84 34.58
CA GLU A 30 -9.82 -10.93 34.21
C GLU A 30 -9.59 -11.42 32.77
N GLU A 31 -10.62 -11.95 32.10
CA GLU A 31 -10.59 -12.46 30.73
C GLU A 31 -11.34 -11.55 29.73
N ASN A 32 -11.71 -10.33 30.14
CA ASN A 32 -12.48 -9.40 29.32
C ASN A 32 -11.61 -8.72 28.22
N PRO A 33 -11.84 -9.00 26.93
CA PRO A 33 -11.04 -8.46 25.81
C PRO A 33 -11.34 -7.00 25.45
N PHE A 34 -12.35 -6.37 26.08
CA PHE A 34 -12.76 -4.98 25.80
C PHE A 34 -11.86 -3.91 26.44
N ARG A 35 -10.75 -4.31 27.08
CA ARG A 35 -9.82 -3.41 27.77
C ARG A 35 -8.69 -2.83 26.92
N SER A 36 -8.69 -3.02 25.59
CA SER A 36 -7.67 -2.37 24.76
C SER A 36 -7.96 -0.86 24.60
N GLN A 37 -7.32 -0.07 25.46
CA GLN A 37 -7.25 1.39 25.41
C GLN A 37 -6.91 1.93 23.99
N ALA A 38 -6.27 1.11 23.14
CA ALA A 38 -5.92 1.44 21.77
C ALA A 38 -7.11 1.47 20.79
N VAL A 39 -8.16 0.67 21.02
CA VAL A 39 -9.36 0.57 20.18
C VAL A 39 -10.33 1.72 20.48
N THR A 40 -10.57 2.01 21.76
CA THR A 40 -11.35 3.19 22.17
C THR A 40 -10.67 4.48 21.73
N SER A 41 -9.33 4.51 21.69
CA SER A 41 -8.56 5.66 21.19
C SER A 41 -8.56 5.77 19.66
N TYR A 42 -8.63 4.65 18.92
CA TYR A 42 -8.77 4.66 17.46
C TYR A 42 -10.17 5.11 17.02
N LEU A 43 -11.21 4.71 17.75
CA LEU A 43 -12.58 5.14 17.51
C LEU A 43 -12.85 6.58 17.95
N LYS A 44 -12.21 7.03 19.04
CA LYS A 44 -12.14 8.47 19.38
C LYS A 44 -11.38 9.26 18.32
N ALA A 45 -10.26 8.73 17.83
CA ALA A 45 -9.48 9.34 16.76
C ALA A 45 -10.33 9.47 15.48
N ALA A 46 -10.99 8.41 15.02
CA ALA A 46 -11.93 8.45 13.91
C ALA A 46 -13.06 9.47 14.15
N ARG A 47 -13.56 9.56 15.38
CA ARG A 47 -14.57 10.55 15.76
C ARG A 47 -14.10 12.00 15.65
N ASP A 48 -12.88 12.27 16.06
CA ASP A 48 -12.27 13.62 16.02
C ASP A 48 -11.71 14.01 14.63
N MET A 49 -11.77 13.12 13.62
CA MET A 49 -11.26 13.37 12.25
C MET A 49 -12.02 14.47 11.50
N THR A 50 -13.28 14.78 11.82
CA THR A 50 -14.23 15.58 11.01
C THR A 50 -14.38 17.05 11.42
N ARG A 51 -13.51 17.55 12.31
CA ARG A 51 -13.73 18.83 13.01
C ARG A 51 -13.67 20.12 12.17
N GLU A 52 -13.20 20.10 10.92
CA GLU A 52 -13.23 21.29 10.06
C GLU A 52 -14.35 21.19 9.02
N LYS A 53 -15.53 21.70 9.43
CA LYS A 53 -16.71 22.08 8.64
C LYS A 53 -17.66 20.99 8.11
N GLU A 54 -17.74 19.80 8.71
CA GLU A 54 -18.86 18.88 8.41
C GLU A 54 -19.94 18.96 9.50
N CYS A 55 -21.05 19.63 9.19
CA CYS A 55 -22.18 19.77 10.10
C CYS A 55 -23.24 18.68 9.84
N ILE A 56 -23.80 18.13 10.93
CA ILE A 56 -25.02 17.32 10.87
C ILE A 56 -26.19 18.28 11.09
N LEU A 57 -27.08 18.36 10.11
CA LEU A 57 -28.32 19.14 10.23
C LEU A 57 -29.32 18.37 11.09
N VAL A 58 -29.99 19.06 12.01
CA VAL A 58 -31.12 18.51 12.77
C VAL A 58 -32.35 19.35 12.43
N PHE A 59 -33.25 18.81 11.62
CA PHE A 59 -34.52 19.45 11.29
C PHE A 59 -35.59 19.08 12.33
N SER A 60 -36.28 20.08 12.85
CA SER A 60 -37.40 19.90 13.77
C SER A 60 -38.52 20.90 13.46
N CYS A 61 -39.74 20.62 13.91
CA CYS A 61 -40.87 21.55 13.85
C CYS A 61 -41.60 21.48 15.20
N HIS A 62 -41.15 22.29 16.15
CA HIS A 62 -41.70 22.29 17.51
C HIS A 62 -42.10 23.70 17.95
N ASP A 63 -43.21 23.79 18.68
CA ASP A 63 -43.77 25.04 19.23
C ASP A 63 -43.24 25.36 20.64
N ASN A 64 -42.17 24.67 21.09
CA ASN A 64 -41.64 24.68 22.48
C ASN A 64 -42.64 24.24 23.57
N LEU A 65 -43.82 23.73 23.20
CA LEU A 65 -44.88 23.32 24.13
C LEU A 65 -44.80 21.83 24.52
N ASP A 66 -44.19 20.96 23.70
CA ASP A 66 -44.01 19.53 24.02
C ASP A 66 -42.66 19.28 24.68
N VAL A 67 -42.68 19.10 26.01
CA VAL A 67 -41.49 18.86 26.84
C VAL A 67 -40.72 17.62 26.41
N ASP A 68 -41.40 16.58 25.91
CA ASP A 68 -40.73 15.35 25.49
C ASP A 68 -39.96 15.55 24.17
N GLU A 69 -40.47 16.38 23.26
CA GLU A 69 -39.82 16.67 21.95
C GLU A 69 -38.57 17.52 22.15
N THR A 70 -38.68 18.58 22.97
CA THR A 70 -37.53 19.41 23.36
C THR A 70 -36.46 18.59 24.06
N SER A 71 -36.85 17.73 25.01
CA SER A 71 -35.90 16.84 25.71
C SER A 71 -35.21 15.86 24.77
N PHE A 72 -35.88 15.38 23.74
CA PHE A 72 -35.30 14.46 22.76
C PHE A 72 -34.36 15.16 21.78
N ILE A 73 -34.69 16.36 21.30
CA ILE A 73 -33.79 17.20 20.50
C ILE A 73 -32.53 17.55 21.31
N GLU A 74 -32.68 17.91 22.58
CA GLU A 74 -31.56 18.15 23.48
C GLU A 74 -30.71 16.89 23.69
N ALA A 75 -31.31 15.71 23.79
CA ALA A 75 -30.59 14.45 23.88
C ALA A 75 -29.76 14.17 22.61
N ILE A 76 -30.31 14.41 21.42
CA ILE A 76 -29.60 14.30 20.14
C ILE A 76 -28.45 15.30 20.07
N SER A 77 -28.69 16.58 20.40
CA SER A 77 -27.65 17.62 20.40
C SER A 77 -26.54 17.32 21.42
N LYS A 78 -26.90 16.86 22.62
CA LYS A 78 -25.93 16.47 23.65
C LYS A 78 -25.09 15.28 23.20
N GLU A 79 -25.70 14.29 22.55
CA GLU A 79 -24.96 13.16 22.01
C GLU A 79 -24.07 13.59 20.84
N LEU A 80 -24.55 14.43 19.92
CA LEU A 80 -23.73 15.01 18.83
C LEU A 80 -22.53 15.79 19.37
N HIS A 81 -22.71 16.58 20.42
CA HIS A 81 -21.62 17.28 21.10
C HIS A 81 -20.66 16.32 21.81
N LYS A 82 -21.16 15.25 22.44
CA LYS A 82 -20.35 14.17 23.02
C LYS A 82 -19.56 13.42 21.94
N GLN A 83 -20.06 13.38 20.71
CA GLN A 83 -19.39 12.88 19.53
C GLN A 83 -18.48 13.91 18.80
N GLY A 84 -18.35 15.13 19.32
CA GLY A 84 -17.47 16.16 18.75
C GLY A 84 -18.02 16.90 17.53
N PHE A 85 -19.30 16.72 17.19
CA PHE A 85 -19.96 17.45 16.10
C PHE A 85 -20.55 18.77 16.58
N ILE A 86 -20.65 19.73 15.64
CA ILE A 86 -21.44 20.95 15.81
C ILE A 86 -22.81 20.71 15.16
N PRO A 87 -23.87 20.46 15.94
CA PRO A 87 -25.21 20.29 15.39
C PRO A 87 -25.73 21.61 14.84
N LEU A 88 -26.12 21.63 13.56
CA LEU A 88 -26.88 22.74 12.99
C LEU A 88 -28.36 22.43 13.16
N THR A 89 -28.98 22.97 14.22
CA THR A 89 -30.41 22.73 14.48
C THR A 89 -31.26 23.76 13.72
N TYR A 90 -32.23 23.28 12.94
CA TYR A 90 -33.12 24.11 12.15
C TYR A 90 -34.58 23.83 12.53
N ASN A 91 -35.22 24.79 13.20
CA ASN A 91 -36.66 24.74 13.47
C ASN A 91 -37.42 25.33 12.28
N LEU A 92 -38.25 24.50 11.65
CA LEU A 92 -39.03 24.82 10.44
C LEU A 92 -40.29 25.64 10.73
N LEU A 93 -40.60 25.94 12.00
CA LEU A 93 -41.76 26.71 12.42
C LEU A 93 -41.42 28.22 12.52
N GLY A 94 -42.22 29.08 11.88
CA GLY A 94 -42.17 30.55 12.07
C GLY A 94 -41.09 31.30 11.27
N ARG A 95 -40.45 30.68 10.27
CA ARG A 95 -39.50 31.35 9.35
C ARG A 95 -40.12 31.61 7.98
N GLU A 96 -39.78 32.76 7.38
CA GLU A 96 -40.28 33.16 6.06
C GLU A 96 -39.52 32.51 4.89
N ASN A 97 -38.21 32.24 5.03
CA ASN A 97 -37.38 31.60 4.00
C ASN A 97 -36.44 30.53 4.61
N LEU A 98 -36.20 29.46 3.85
CA LEU A 98 -35.17 28.46 4.15
C LEU A 98 -33.79 29.02 3.80
N ASP A 99 -32.78 28.77 4.64
CA ASP A 99 -31.40 29.21 4.36
C ASP A 99 -30.72 28.19 3.44
N GLU A 100 -30.72 28.47 2.13
CA GLU A 100 -30.20 27.56 1.11
C GLU A 100 -28.68 27.30 1.27
N GLU A 101 -27.89 28.27 1.74
CA GLU A 101 -26.44 28.10 1.93
C GLU A 101 -26.12 27.00 2.96
N MET A 102 -26.99 26.81 3.97
CA MET A 102 -26.81 25.77 4.99
C MET A 102 -27.12 24.36 4.49
N LEU A 103 -28.04 24.23 3.53
CA LEU A 103 -28.34 22.97 2.85
C LEU A 103 -27.19 22.51 1.95
N TYR A 104 -26.44 23.44 1.35
CA TYR A 104 -25.23 23.13 0.58
C TYR A 104 -24.02 22.81 1.46
N GLY A 105 -23.99 23.29 2.71
CA GLY A 105 -22.89 23.07 3.66
C GLY A 105 -22.90 21.72 4.39
N SER A 106 -23.97 20.93 4.28
CA SER A 106 -24.17 19.74 5.12
C SER A 106 -24.42 18.47 4.30
N ARG A 107 -23.81 17.35 4.69
CA ARG A 107 -23.86 16.09 3.93
C ARG A 107 -24.83 15.05 4.51
N VAL A 108 -25.28 15.23 5.76
CA VAL A 108 -26.21 14.35 6.50
C VAL A 108 -27.19 15.22 7.30
N GLY A 109 -28.47 14.85 7.30
CA GLY A 109 -29.53 15.49 8.07
C GLY A 109 -30.37 14.48 8.87
N ILE A 110 -30.65 14.80 10.14
CA ILE A 110 -31.61 14.09 10.99
C ILE A 110 -32.92 14.89 10.94
N MET A 111 -34.03 14.25 10.55
CA MET A 111 -35.32 14.93 10.40
C MET A 111 -36.35 14.39 11.37
N ILE A 112 -36.68 15.18 12.38
CA ILE A 112 -37.68 14.82 13.39
C ILE A 112 -39.04 15.28 12.87
N LEU A 113 -39.94 14.32 12.66
CA LEU A 113 -41.31 14.49 12.16
C LEU A 113 -42.31 14.26 13.28
N SER A 114 -42.96 15.34 13.73
CA SER A 114 -44.01 15.34 14.75
C SER A 114 -45.35 15.80 14.16
N SER A 115 -46.43 15.68 14.92
CA SER A 115 -47.77 16.08 14.45
C SER A 115 -47.93 17.60 14.21
N SER A 116 -46.99 18.42 14.69
CA SER A 116 -46.93 19.87 14.46
C SER A 116 -46.49 20.26 13.05
N TYR A 117 -45.89 19.37 12.26
CA TYR A 117 -45.52 19.71 10.88
C TYR A 117 -46.72 20.14 10.02
N VAL A 118 -47.91 19.60 10.31
CA VAL A 118 -49.14 19.89 9.57
C VAL A 118 -49.92 21.08 10.14
N SER A 119 -49.45 21.68 11.25
CA SER A 119 -50.12 22.84 11.85
C SER A 119 -49.77 24.15 11.13
N SER A 120 -48.70 24.17 10.32
CA SER A 120 -48.23 25.36 9.59
C SER A 120 -47.98 25.08 8.12
N ARG A 121 -48.43 26.00 7.25
CA ARG A 121 -48.18 25.96 5.80
C ARG A 121 -46.68 26.04 5.48
N GLN A 122 -45.98 26.93 6.17
CA GLN A 122 -44.55 27.20 5.95
C GLN A 122 -43.70 25.95 6.23
N SER A 123 -44.04 25.16 7.23
CA SER A 123 -43.29 23.96 7.59
C SER A 123 -43.44 22.84 6.55
N LEU A 124 -44.60 22.73 5.89
CA LEU A 124 -44.81 21.83 4.76
C LEU A 124 -44.10 22.29 3.49
N ASP A 125 -44.06 23.60 3.23
CA ASP A 125 -43.30 24.15 2.11
C ASP A 125 -41.79 23.93 2.28
N HIS A 126 -41.27 24.11 3.50
CA HIS A 126 -39.88 23.80 3.80
C HIS A 126 -39.56 22.30 3.68
N LEU A 127 -40.47 21.41 4.07
CA LEU A 127 -40.30 19.97 3.84
C LEU A 127 -40.18 19.66 2.34
N VAL A 128 -40.99 20.29 1.49
CA VAL A 128 -40.87 20.13 0.02
C VAL A 128 -39.50 20.60 -0.46
N ALA A 129 -39.03 21.77 -0.01
CA ALA A 129 -37.71 22.28 -0.38
C ALA A 129 -36.56 21.35 0.05
N VAL A 130 -36.63 20.81 1.27
CA VAL A 130 -35.63 19.82 1.77
C VAL A 130 -35.66 18.54 0.93
N MET A 131 -36.85 18.06 0.55
CA MET A 131 -37.00 16.85 -0.26
C MET A 131 -36.60 17.06 -1.73
N GLU A 132 -36.82 18.24 -2.29
CA GLU A 132 -36.31 18.61 -3.62
C GLU A 132 -34.78 18.68 -3.61
N HIS A 133 -34.18 19.30 -2.59
CA HIS A 133 -32.73 19.35 -2.42
C HIS A 133 -32.12 17.97 -2.21
N TRP A 134 -32.79 17.10 -1.45
CA TRP A 134 -32.40 15.70 -1.26
C TRP A 134 -32.36 14.91 -2.60
N LYS A 135 -33.20 15.27 -3.58
CA LYS A 135 -33.19 14.64 -4.90
C LYS A 135 -32.08 15.17 -5.81
N THR A 136 -31.71 16.44 -5.66
CA THR A 136 -30.74 17.11 -6.54
C THR A 136 -29.32 17.11 -5.98
N THR A 137 -29.14 16.72 -4.71
CA THR A 137 -27.83 16.67 -4.03
C THR A 137 -27.59 15.33 -3.37
N ASP A 138 -26.35 15.10 -2.92
CA ASP A 138 -26.02 13.86 -2.19
C ASP A 138 -26.58 13.81 -0.76
N LEU A 139 -27.31 14.81 -0.25
CA LEU A 139 -27.74 14.87 1.16
C LEU A 139 -28.39 13.55 1.63
N VAL A 140 -28.00 13.03 2.80
CA VAL A 140 -28.64 11.82 3.37
C VAL A 140 -29.53 12.20 4.54
N ILE A 141 -30.82 11.87 4.46
CA ILE A 141 -31.80 12.16 5.50
C ILE A 141 -32.05 10.90 6.36
N ILE A 142 -32.11 11.07 7.68
CA ILE A 142 -32.55 10.06 8.66
C ILE A 142 -33.86 10.55 9.30
N PRO A 143 -35.02 10.01 8.88
CA PRO A 143 -36.31 10.39 9.45
C PRO A 143 -36.52 9.78 10.84
N ILE A 144 -37.06 10.57 11.78
CA ILE A 144 -37.53 10.12 13.09
C ILE A 144 -39.01 10.49 13.24
N TYR A 145 -39.87 9.52 13.49
CA TYR A 145 -41.30 9.73 13.69
C TYR A 145 -41.60 9.93 15.17
N PHE A 146 -41.75 11.17 15.58
CA PHE A 146 -41.91 11.57 16.98
C PHE A 146 -43.40 11.57 17.40
N LYS A 147 -43.79 10.65 18.28
CA LYS A 147 -45.19 10.46 18.74
C LYS A 147 -46.22 10.28 17.61
N VAL A 148 -45.76 9.88 16.43
CA VAL A 148 -46.59 9.62 15.25
C VAL A 148 -46.24 8.23 14.71
N ARG A 149 -47.25 7.45 14.31
CA ARG A 149 -47.02 6.14 13.70
C ARG A 149 -46.83 6.29 12.19
N LEU A 150 -45.93 5.48 11.62
CA LEU A 150 -45.70 5.42 10.17
C LEU A 150 -46.99 5.23 9.36
N SER A 151 -47.93 4.42 9.87
CA SER A 151 -49.22 4.14 9.24
C SER A 151 -50.16 5.36 9.17
N ASP A 152 -50.06 6.27 10.14
CA ASP A 152 -50.87 7.50 10.19
C ASP A 152 -50.36 8.52 9.13
N ILE A 153 -49.05 8.53 8.86
CA ILE A 153 -48.41 9.37 7.82
C ILE A 153 -48.63 8.77 6.42
N CYS A 154 -48.40 7.46 6.23
CA CYS A 154 -48.62 6.75 4.96
C CYS A 154 -50.07 6.87 4.47
N GLY A 155 -51.03 6.76 5.38
CA GLY A 155 -52.44 6.86 5.06
C GLY A 155 -52.96 8.30 5.02
N LEU A 156 -52.16 9.28 5.46
CA LEU A 156 -52.59 10.64 5.79
C LEU A 156 -53.88 10.63 6.63
N LYS A 157 -53.96 9.75 7.63
CA LYS A 157 -55.19 9.49 8.41
C LYS A 157 -55.20 10.26 9.73
N GLY A 158 -56.39 10.49 10.28
CA GLY A 158 -56.54 11.09 11.61
C GLY A 158 -56.17 12.57 11.65
N ARG A 159 -55.17 12.96 12.46
CA ARG A 159 -54.78 14.39 12.62
C ARG A 159 -54.18 14.99 11.36
N PHE A 160 -53.47 14.19 10.56
CA PHE A 160 -52.93 14.63 9.27
C PHE A 160 -54.06 14.90 8.27
N GLU A 161 -55.06 14.00 8.21
CA GLU A 161 -56.25 14.16 7.36
C GLU A 161 -57.01 15.46 7.67
N ALA A 162 -57.30 15.70 8.95
CA ALA A 162 -58.04 16.87 9.41
C ALA A 162 -57.28 18.18 9.14
N ALA A 163 -55.96 18.18 9.34
CA ALA A 163 -55.11 19.34 9.08
C ALA A 163 -54.96 19.63 7.58
N PHE A 164 -54.77 18.61 6.74
CA PHE A 164 -54.76 18.78 5.28
C PHE A 164 -56.11 19.23 4.73
N LEU A 165 -57.25 18.79 5.30
CA LEU A 165 -58.59 19.28 4.93
C LEU A 165 -58.78 20.76 5.28
N GLN A 166 -58.36 21.19 6.48
CA GLN A 166 -58.40 22.61 6.87
C GLN A 166 -57.51 23.49 5.98
N LEU A 167 -56.33 22.99 5.61
CA LEU A 167 -55.41 23.70 4.72
C LEU A 167 -55.91 23.72 3.25
N HIS A 168 -56.57 22.65 2.79
CA HIS A 168 -57.11 22.52 1.44
C HIS A 168 -58.24 23.53 1.14
N MET A 169 -59.05 23.89 2.15
CA MET A 169 -60.12 24.90 2.01
C MET A 169 -59.61 26.33 1.70
N SER A 170 -58.29 26.54 1.65
CA SER A 170 -57.66 27.87 1.63
C SER A 170 -56.56 28.06 0.59
N LEU A 171 -56.31 27.08 -0.30
CA LEU A 171 -55.12 27.02 -1.17
C LEU A 171 -55.37 26.36 -2.55
N GLN A 172 -54.44 26.56 -3.49
CA GLN A 172 -54.41 25.90 -4.81
C GLN A 172 -54.11 24.39 -4.69
N GLU A 173 -54.79 23.59 -5.50
CA GLU A 173 -54.76 22.11 -5.48
C GLU A 173 -53.35 21.53 -5.74
N ASP A 174 -52.56 22.17 -6.61
CA ASP A 174 -51.19 21.76 -6.95
C ASP A 174 -50.23 21.75 -5.75
N ARG A 175 -50.33 22.76 -4.87
CA ARG A 175 -49.46 22.88 -3.69
C ARG A 175 -49.72 21.76 -2.68
N VAL A 176 -50.99 21.39 -2.50
CA VAL A 176 -51.39 20.29 -1.60
C VAL A 176 -50.88 18.95 -2.13
N GLN A 177 -50.84 18.75 -3.45
CA GLN A 177 -50.27 17.55 -4.05
C GLN A 177 -48.76 17.46 -3.80
N LYS A 178 -48.02 18.57 -3.93
CA LYS A 178 -46.57 18.60 -3.61
C LYS A 178 -46.29 18.23 -2.16
N TRP A 179 -47.07 18.74 -1.21
CA TRP A 179 -46.94 18.38 0.20
C TRP A 179 -47.21 16.89 0.46
N LYS A 180 -48.25 16.32 -0.16
CA LYS A 180 -48.55 14.88 -0.07
C LYS A 180 -47.43 14.03 -0.67
N ALA A 181 -46.87 14.43 -1.80
CA ALA A 181 -45.75 13.74 -2.44
C ALA A 181 -44.51 13.73 -1.53
N ALA A 182 -44.08 14.89 -1.01
CA ALA A 182 -42.93 14.96 -0.11
C ALA A 182 -43.10 14.11 1.16
N MET A 183 -44.31 14.08 1.73
CA MET A 183 -44.63 13.23 2.89
C MET A 183 -44.63 11.73 2.55
N SER A 184 -45.07 11.34 1.36
CA SER A 184 -44.96 9.94 0.91
C SER A 184 -43.51 9.55 0.66
N GLU A 185 -42.71 10.47 0.12
CA GLU A 185 -41.30 10.24 -0.20
C GLU A 185 -40.44 10.11 1.05
N ILE A 186 -40.62 10.97 2.05
CA ILE A 186 -39.85 10.86 3.30
C ILE A 186 -40.15 9.55 4.03
N VAL A 187 -41.39 9.04 3.91
CA VAL A 187 -41.75 7.74 4.48
C VAL A 187 -41.08 6.58 3.73
N SER A 188 -40.89 6.71 2.41
CA SER A 188 -40.18 5.71 1.61
C SER A 188 -38.69 5.56 1.97
N ILE A 189 -38.08 6.58 2.59
CA ILE A 189 -36.67 6.53 3.04
C ILE A 189 -36.47 5.51 4.16
N GLY A 190 -37.51 5.22 4.95
CA GLY A 190 -37.42 4.38 6.14
C GLY A 190 -36.74 5.12 7.31
N GLY A 191 -37.38 5.13 8.48
CA GLY A 191 -36.93 5.91 9.63
C GLY A 191 -37.27 5.24 10.96
N HIS A 192 -36.91 5.87 12.06
CA HIS A 192 -37.10 5.30 13.40
C HIS A 192 -38.36 5.86 14.07
N GLU A 193 -39.17 5.01 14.71
CA GLU A 193 -40.30 5.45 15.52
C GLU A 193 -39.85 5.78 16.94
N TRP A 194 -40.28 6.94 17.46
CA TRP A 194 -40.01 7.32 18.84
C TRP A 194 -40.98 6.62 19.79
N THR A 195 -40.46 6.03 20.87
CA THR A 195 -41.27 5.47 21.96
C THR A 195 -40.86 6.05 23.31
N LYS A 196 -41.85 6.32 24.16
CA LYS A 196 -41.62 6.87 25.50
C LYS A 196 -40.79 5.88 26.34
N GLY A 197 -39.65 6.32 26.86
CA GLY A 197 -38.72 5.51 27.67
C GLY A 197 -37.48 5.01 26.93
N SER A 198 -37.45 5.01 25.59
CA SER A 198 -36.27 4.64 24.78
C SER A 198 -35.51 5.84 24.21
N GLN A 199 -35.91 7.06 24.56
CA GLN A 199 -35.43 8.31 23.96
C GLN A 199 -33.90 8.48 23.96
N PHE A 200 -33.21 8.04 25.01
CA PHE A 200 -31.74 8.16 25.09
C PHE A 200 -31.04 7.12 24.22
N ILE A 201 -31.56 5.89 24.19
CA ILE A 201 -31.05 4.80 23.34
C ILE A 201 -31.25 5.15 21.87
N LEU A 202 -32.44 5.68 21.53
CA LEU A 202 -32.76 6.08 20.17
C LEU A 202 -31.92 7.29 19.72
N ALA A 203 -31.69 8.28 20.60
CA ALA A 203 -30.81 9.40 20.29
C ALA A 203 -29.37 8.93 20.05
N GLU A 204 -28.86 8.00 20.87
CA GLU A 204 -27.54 7.40 20.68
C GLU A 204 -27.45 6.63 19.36
N GLU A 205 -28.46 5.82 19.04
CA GLU A 205 -28.53 5.05 17.80
C GLU A 205 -28.56 5.95 16.55
N VAL A 206 -29.42 6.97 16.54
CA VAL A 206 -29.56 7.87 15.40
C VAL A 206 -28.32 8.74 15.21
N VAL A 207 -27.76 9.28 16.30
CA VAL A 207 -26.51 10.04 16.23
C VAL A 207 -25.36 9.16 15.75
N ARG A 208 -25.27 7.92 16.23
CA ARG A 208 -24.29 6.95 15.73
C ARG A 208 -24.46 6.73 14.21
N ASN A 209 -25.67 6.49 13.74
CA ASN A 209 -25.98 6.28 12.32
C ASN A 209 -25.66 7.51 11.46
N ALA A 210 -26.03 8.71 11.92
CA ALA A 210 -25.71 9.97 11.25
C ALA A 210 -24.20 10.21 11.16
N SER A 211 -23.49 9.96 12.26
CA SER A 211 -22.03 10.08 12.33
C SER A 211 -21.36 9.13 11.35
N LEU A 212 -21.77 7.85 11.36
CA LEU A 212 -21.31 6.84 10.40
C LEU A 212 -21.51 7.31 8.96
N ARG A 213 -22.72 7.72 8.58
CA ARG A 213 -23.02 8.15 7.20
C ARG A 213 -22.19 9.37 6.74
N LEU A 214 -21.76 10.20 7.67
CA LEU A 214 -20.85 11.31 7.42
C LEU A 214 -19.40 10.82 7.19
N TYR A 215 -18.87 9.96 8.07
CA TYR A 215 -17.54 9.32 7.92
C TYR A 215 -17.42 8.51 6.62
N LEU A 216 -18.51 7.86 6.25
CA LEU A 216 -18.65 6.99 5.10
C LEU A 216 -18.53 7.71 3.75
N LYS A 217 -18.80 9.02 3.69
CA LYS A 217 -18.70 9.83 2.46
C LYS A 217 -17.32 10.45 2.22
N SER A 218 -16.46 10.50 3.23
CA SER A 218 -15.17 11.22 3.16
C SER A 218 -13.97 10.31 2.85
N SER A 219 -14.12 8.98 2.83
CA SER A 219 -13.06 8.04 2.46
C SER A 219 -13.47 7.12 1.30
N LYS A 220 -12.62 7.04 0.27
CA LYS A 220 -12.82 6.15 -0.90
C LYS A 220 -12.86 4.67 -0.51
N ASN A 221 -12.08 4.29 0.51
CA ASN A 221 -12.05 2.91 1.02
C ASN A 221 -13.39 2.51 1.67
N LEU A 222 -14.02 3.44 2.39
CA LEU A 222 -15.30 3.21 3.07
C LEU A 222 -16.50 3.27 2.10
N LEU A 223 -16.44 4.05 1.03
CA LEU A 223 -17.43 4.01 -0.06
C LEU A 223 -17.44 2.65 -0.77
N GLY A 224 -16.27 2.04 -0.98
CA GLY A 224 -16.16 0.68 -1.52
C GLY A 224 -16.71 -0.39 -0.56
N ILE A 225 -16.45 -0.24 0.75
CA ILE A 225 -17.00 -1.11 1.79
C ILE A 225 -18.52 -0.95 1.91
N LEU A 226 -19.04 0.27 1.79
CA LEU A 226 -20.49 0.51 1.79
C LEU A 226 -21.20 -0.04 0.57
N ALA A 227 -20.57 0.04 -0.60
CA ALA A 227 -21.10 -0.62 -1.79
C ALA A 227 -21.24 -2.13 -1.55
N LEU A 228 -20.30 -2.74 -0.82
CA LEU A 228 -20.38 -4.14 -0.40
C LEU A 228 -21.47 -4.38 0.66
N LEU A 229 -21.64 -3.47 1.63
CA LEU A 229 -22.67 -3.60 2.67
C LEU A 229 -24.10 -3.41 2.14
N ASN A 230 -24.29 -2.55 1.14
CA ASN A 230 -25.57 -2.22 0.52
C ASN A 230 -25.98 -3.20 -0.60
N HIS A 231 -25.15 -4.19 -0.97
CA HIS A 231 -25.50 -5.27 -1.89
C HIS A 231 -26.43 -6.32 -1.23
N SER A 232 -27.44 -5.89 -0.49
CA SER A 232 -28.40 -6.74 0.23
C SER A 232 -29.61 -7.16 -0.62
N GLN A 233 -29.39 -7.64 -1.85
CA GLN A 233 -30.47 -8.20 -2.69
C GLN A 233 -30.03 -9.39 -3.57
N SER A 234 -29.19 -10.29 -3.07
CA SER A 234 -28.91 -11.54 -3.80
C SER A 234 -29.29 -12.79 -3.02
N THR A 235 -29.78 -13.80 -3.74
CA THR A 235 -30.27 -15.09 -3.25
C THR A 235 -29.16 -16.06 -2.83
N ASP A 236 -27.89 -15.66 -2.79
CA ASP A 236 -26.76 -16.54 -2.41
C ASP A 236 -26.14 -16.14 -1.07
N VAL A 237 -25.39 -17.07 -0.44
CA VAL A 237 -24.51 -16.76 0.71
C VAL A 237 -23.53 -15.66 0.32
N GLU A 238 -23.46 -14.62 1.14
CA GLU A 238 -22.55 -13.50 0.90
C GLU A 238 -21.23 -13.74 1.64
N ILE A 239 -20.24 -14.28 0.92
CA ILE A 239 -18.85 -14.36 1.40
C ILE A 239 -18.10 -13.12 0.92
N MET A 240 -17.81 -12.23 1.85
CA MET A 240 -17.03 -11.03 1.62
C MET A 240 -15.58 -11.29 2.01
N GLY A 241 -14.65 -10.95 1.12
CA GLY A 241 -13.22 -11.01 1.40
C GLY A 241 -12.61 -9.62 1.38
N ILE A 242 -11.84 -9.29 2.41
CA ILE A 242 -11.13 -8.01 2.54
C ILE A 242 -9.62 -8.33 2.58
N TRP A 243 -8.84 -7.72 1.70
CA TRP A 243 -7.40 -7.94 1.67
C TRP A 243 -6.59 -6.65 1.49
N GLY A 244 -5.28 -6.79 1.66
CA GLY A 244 -4.31 -5.71 1.52
C GLY A 244 -3.14 -5.88 2.48
N ILE A 245 -2.21 -4.92 2.46
CA ILE A 245 -0.96 -4.94 3.22
C ILE A 245 -1.18 -5.07 4.74
N ALA A 246 -0.18 -5.60 5.46
CA ALA A 246 -0.18 -5.60 6.92
C ALA A 246 -0.31 -4.16 7.48
N GLY A 247 -0.98 -4.01 8.62
CA GLY A 247 -1.19 -2.68 9.24
C GLY A 247 -2.16 -1.73 8.52
N ILE A 248 -2.76 -2.12 7.39
CA ILE A 248 -3.70 -1.27 6.62
C ILE A 248 -5.06 -1.05 7.30
N GLY A 249 -5.39 -1.83 8.32
CA GLY A 249 -6.66 -1.72 9.06
C GLY A 249 -7.74 -2.74 8.69
N LYS A 250 -7.38 -3.86 8.04
CA LYS A 250 -8.29 -4.99 7.74
C LYS A 250 -9.11 -5.42 8.95
N THR A 251 -8.45 -5.79 10.05
CA THR A 251 -9.07 -6.22 11.30
C THR A 251 -10.00 -5.15 11.88
N SER A 252 -9.56 -3.89 11.87
CA SER A 252 -10.35 -2.75 12.38
C SER A 252 -11.65 -2.59 11.57
N ILE A 253 -11.56 -2.64 10.24
CA ILE A 253 -12.71 -2.54 9.35
C ILE A 253 -13.66 -3.72 9.54
N ALA A 254 -13.15 -4.95 9.59
CA ALA A 254 -13.97 -6.13 9.78
C ALA A 254 -14.71 -6.10 11.13
N ARG A 255 -14.07 -5.59 12.18
CA ARG A 255 -14.69 -5.39 13.50
C ARG A 255 -15.80 -4.36 13.48
N GLU A 256 -15.60 -3.21 12.82
CA GLU A 256 -16.66 -2.21 12.66
C GLU A 256 -17.87 -2.78 11.92
N ILE A 257 -17.64 -3.48 10.80
CA ILE A 257 -18.72 -4.13 10.06
C ILE A 257 -19.46 -5.12 10.95
N PHE A 258 -18.73 -5.90 11.75
CA PHE A 258 -19.31 -6.84 12.69
C PHE A 258 -20.21 -6.16 13.72
N GLU A 259 -19.73 -5.10 14.37
CA GLU A 259 -20.47 -4.37 15.39
C GLU A 259 -21.72 -3.64 14.83
N LEU A 260 -21.65 -3.15 13.59
CA LEU A 260 -22.78 -2.51 12.91
C LEU A 260 -23.91 -3.48 12.59
N HIS A 261 -23.55 -4.68 12.13
CA HIS A 261 -24.51 -5.64 11.61
C HIS A 261 -24.97 -6.67 12.64
N ALA A 262 -24.17 -6.95 13.68
CA ALA A 262 -24.47 -7.97 14.69
C ALA A 262 -25.90 -7.93 15.25
N PRO A 263 -26.53 -6.77 15.51
CA PRO A 263 -27.91 -6.72 16.03
C PRO A 263 -28.98 -7.31 15.10
N HIS A 264 -28.66 -7.48 13.80
CA HIS A 264 -29.60 -7.98 12.79
C HIS A 264 -29.51 -9.49 12.55
N TYR A 265 -28.57 -10.17 13.21
CA TYR A 265 -28.32 -11.60 13.02
C TYR A 265 -28.60 -12.37 14.31
N ASP A 266 -29.12 -13.59 14.18
CA ASP A 266 -29.41 -14.46 15.33
C ASP A 266 -28.15 -14.94 16.05
N PHE A 267 -27.04 -15.11 15.34
CA PHE A 267 -25.78 -15.56 15.89
C PHE A 267 -24.61 -14.83 15.23
N CYS A 268 -23.66 -14.39 16.05
CA CYS A 268 -22.50 -13.62 15.62
C CYS A 268 -21.23 -14.22 16.22
N TYR A 269 -20.21 -14.45 15.39
CA TYR A 269 -18.93 -14.97 15.86
C TYR A 269 -17.77 -14.26 15.17
N PHE A 270 -16.85 -13.72 15.97
CA PHE A 270 -15.63 -13.08 15.51
C PHE A 270 -14.43 -13.90 15.98
N LEU A 271 -13.73 -14.53 15.04
CA LEU A 271 -12.50 -15.26 15.31
C LEU A 271 -11.30 -14.40 14.91
N GLN A 272 -10.70 -13.76 15.91
CA GLN A 272 -9.54 -12.89 15.73
C GLN A 272 -8.25 -13.72 15.56
N ASP A 273 -7.32 -13.22 14.75
CA ASP A 273 -5.99 -13.82 14.54
C ASP A 273 -6.07 -15.32 14.18
N PHE A 274 -6.92 -15.65 13.20
CA PHE A 274 -7.25 -17.02 12.79
C PHE A 274 -6.01 -17.87 12.49
N HIS A 275 -5.05 -17.31 11.76
CA HIS A 275 -3.80 -18.02 11.45
C HIS A 275 -3.03 -18.42 12.71
N LEU A 276 -2.85 -17.50 13.66
CA LEU A 276 -2.17 -17.76 14.94
C LEU A 276 -2.91 -18.82 15.74
N MET A 277 -4.25 -18.73 15.77
CA MET A 277 -5.10 -19.70 16.45
C MET A 277 -4.96 -21.09 15.84
N CYS A 278 -4.79 -21.23 14.51
CA CYS A 278 -4.57 -22.51 13.84
C CYS A 278 -3.19 -23.11 14.14
N GLN A 279 -2.18 -22.27 14.39
CA GLN A 279 -0.85 -22.73 14.82
C GLN A 279 -0.88 -23.21 16.29
N MET A 280 -1.56 -22.47 17.16
CA MET A 280 -1.67 -22.82 18.59
C MET A 280 -2.61 -24.00 18.85
N LYS A 281 -3.74 -24.05 18.14
CA LYS A 281 -4.77 -25.07 18.25
C LYS A 281 -4.97 -25.72 16.89
N ARG A 282 -4.96 -27.06 16.82
CA ARG A 282 -5.22 -27.74 15.53
C ARG A 282 -6.60 -27.32 14.98
N PRO A 283 -6.79 -27.18 13.65
CA PRO A 283 -8.07 -26.78 13.06
C PRO A 283 -9.28 -27.58 13.55
N ARG A 284 -9.07 -28.86 13.91
CA ARG A 284 -10.11 -29.69 14.54
C ARG A 284 -10.59 -29.11 15.87
N GLN A 285 -9.70 -28.73 16.78
CA GLN A 285 -10.08 -28.16 18.08
C GLN A 285 -10.79 -26.82 17.91
N LEU A 286 -10.34 -25.97 16.97
CA LEU A 286 -11.03 -24.71 16.66
C LEU A 286 -12.45 -24.94 16.13
N ARG A 287 -12.66 -26.01 15.38
CA ARG A 287 -13.99 -26.43 14.96
C ARG A 287 -14.85 -26.86 16.14
N GLU A 288 -14.30 -27.59 17.11
CA GLU A 288 -15.03 -27.96 18.33
C GLU A 288 -15.38 -26.72 19.15
N ASP A 289 -14.45 -25.76 19.29
CA ASP A 289 -14.67 -24.47 19.93
C ASP A 289 -15.76 -23.65 19.19
N PHE A 290 -15.76 -23.66 17.87
CA PHE A 290 -16.76 -23.00 17.04
C PHE A 290 -18.15 -23.64 17.20
N ILE A 291 -18.22 -24.97 17.11
CA ILE A 291 -19.46 -25.75 17.27
C ILE A 291 -20.02 -25.57 18.68
N SER A 292 -19.18 -25.68 19.71
CA SER A 292 -19.62 -25.50 21.11
C SER A 292 -20.17 -24.09 21.36
N LYS A 293 -19.56 -23.05 20.79
CA LYS A 293 -20.11 -21.68 20.89
C LYS A 293 -21.39 -21.48 20.08
N LEU A 294 -21.54 -22.17 18.94
CA LEU A 294 -22.77 -22.14 18.13
C LEU A 294 -23.97 -22.78 18.83
N PHE A 295 -23.75 -23.91 19.53
CA PHE A 295 -24.84 -24.71 20.09
C PHE A 295 -25.02 -24.54 21.61
N GLY A 296 -24.07 -23.91 22.31
CA GLY A 296 -24.10 -23.71 23.77
C GLY A 296 -24.07 -25.01 24.58
N GLU A 297 -24.16 -24.91 25.90
CA GLU A 297 -24.32 -26.07 26.81
C GLU A 297 -25.69 -26.76 26.68
N GLU A 298 -26.60 -26.27 25.84
CA GLU A 298 -27.98 -26.73 25.79
C GLU A 298 -28.13 -28.21 25.40
N LYS A 299 -27.11 -28.86 24.83
CA LYS A 299 -27.04 -30.32 24.73
C LYS A 299 -25.57 -30.76 24.78
N GLY A 300 -25.21 -31.57 25.77
CA GLY A 300 -23.88 -32.21 25.92
C GLY A 300 -23.51 -33.19 24.79
N LEU A 301 -23.55 -32.73 23.54
CA LEU A 301 -23.10 -33.42 22.35
C LEU A 301 -21.65 -32.98 22.09
N GLY A 302 -20.71 -33.91 22.28
CA GLY A 302 -19.35 -33.71 21.82
C GLY A 302 -19.33 -33.47 20.30
N ALA A 303 -18.39 -32.65 19.83
CA ALA A 303 -18.25 -32.28 18.43
C ALA A 303 -18.08 -33.49 17.47
N SER A 304 -17.74 -34.68 18.00
CA SER A 304 -17.68 -35.93 17.25
C SER A 304 -19.04 -36.48 16.78
N ASP A 305 -20.16 -36.04 17.37
CA ASP A 305 -21.49 -36.64 17.17
C ASP A 305 -22.47 -35.76 16.37
N VAL A 306 -22.03 -34.58 15.92
CA VAL A 306 -22.90 -33.68 15.14
C VAL A 306 -22.97 -34.16 13.69
N LYS A 307 -24.05 -34.86 13.35
CA LYS A 307 -24.33 -35.29 11.96
C LYS A 307 -24.38 -34.05 11.03
N PRO A 308 -23.78 -34.09 9.83
CA PRO A 308 -23.85 -33.00 8.85
C PRO A 308 -25.27 -32.54 8.51
N SER A 309 -26.25 -33.46 8.58
CA SER A 309 -27.68 -33.16 8.40
C SER A 309 -28.22 -32.22 9.49
N PHE A 310 -27.81 -32.41 10.75
CA PHE A 310 -28.25 -31.58 11.87
C PHE A 310 -27.70 -30.16 11.77
N MET A 311 -26.43 -29.99 11.37
CA MET A 311 -25.88 -28.67 11.11
C MET A 311 -26.64 -27.95 9.99
N ARG A 312 -26.89 -28.62 8.87
CA ARG A 312 -27.64 -28.04 7.75
C ARG A 312 -29.03 -27.56 8.19
N ASP A 313 -29.75 -28.36 8.96
CA ASP A 313 -31.09 -28.00 9.47
C ASP A 313 -31.08 -26.81 10.44
N TRP A 314 -29.99 -26.64 11.20
CA TRP A 314 -29.82 -25.50 12.11
C TRP A 314 -29.45 -24.21 11.37
N PHE A 315 -28.50 -24.30 10.42
CA PHE A 315 -28.15 -23.19 9.52
C PHE A 315 -29.37 -22.71 8.72
N HIS A 316 -30.33 -23.57 8.39
CA HIS A 316 -31.56 -23.14 7.71
C HIS A 316 -32.56 -22.33 8.58
N LYS A 317 -32.43 -22.30 9.91
CA LYS A 317 -33.40 -21.66 10.82
C LYS A 317 -32.94 -20.33 11.42
N LYS A 318 -31.66 -19.99 11.26
CA LYS A 318 -30.99 -18.90 11.97
C LYS A 318 -30.14 -18.10 11.00
N THR A 319 -30.10 -16.79 11.17
CA THR A 319 -29.19 -15.90 10.41
C THR A 319 -27.85 -15.79 11.14
N ILE A 320 -26.74 -15.85 10.41
CA ILE A 320 -25.39 -15.89 11.02
C ILE A 320 -24.47 -14.86 10.41
N LEU A 321 -23.74 -14.15 11.27
CA LEU A 321 -22.62 -13.29 10.91
C LEU A 321 -21.32 -13.90 11.44
N LEU A 322 -20.43 -14.33 10.54
CA LEU A 322 -19.14 -14.93 10.88
C LEU A 322 -18.00 -14.05 10.37
N VAL A 323 -17.02 -13.76 11.21
CA VAL A 323 -15.77 -13.09 10.80
C VAL A 323 -14.58 -13.99 11.11
N LEU A 324 -13.79 -14.31 10.09
CA LEU A 324 -12.47 -14.91 10.26
C LEU A 324 -11.41 -13.87 9.91
N ASP A 325 -10.66 -13.43 10.92
CA ASP A 325 -9.63 -12.41 10.76
C ASP A 325 -8.24 -13.04 10.55
N ASP A 326 -7.45 -12.53 9.60
CA ASP A 326 -6.09 -12.98 9.26
C ASP A 326 -6.04 -14.45 8.79
N VAL A 327 -6.83 -14.77 7.77
CA VAL A 327 -6.82 -16.08 7.11
C VAL A 327 -5.64 -16.15 6.14
N SER A 328 -4.72 -17.08 6.37
CA SER A 328 -3.57 -17.36 5.49
C SER A 328 -3.72 -18.65 4.67
N ASN A 329 -4.63 -19.55 5.04
CA ASN A 329 -4.83 -20.81 4.35
C ASN A 329 -6.33 -21.13 4.20
N ALA A 330 -6.77 -21.30 2.97
CA ALA A 330 -8.16 -21.61 2.65
C ALA A 330 -8.60 -22.99 3.16
N ARG A 331 -7.69 -23.97 3.22
CA ARG A 331 -8.00 -25.32 3.72
C ARG A 331 -8.27 -25.31 5.22
N ASP A 332 -7.55 -24.51 5.98
CA ASP A 332 -7.77 -24.37 7.42
C ASP A 332 -9.11 -23.69 7.70
N ALA A 333 -9.41 -22.61 6.97
CA ALA A 333 -10.72 -21.95 7.04
C ALA A 333 -11.86 -22.90 6.68
N GLU A 334 -11.71 -23.69 5.61
CA GLU A 334 -12.71 -24.68 5.20
C GLU A 334 -12.86 -25.80 6.25
N ALA A 335 -11.76 -26.24 6.87
CA ALA A 335 -11.78 -27.26 7.91
C ALA A 335 -12.51 -26.81 9.19
N VAL A 336 -12.27 -25.57 9.64
CA VAL A 336 -12.91 -24.99 10.83
C VAL A 336 -14.40 -24.76 10.62
N ILE A 337 -14.76 -24.18 9.48
CA ILE A 337 -16.15 -23.88 9.16
C ILE A 337 -16.93 -25.14 8.73
N GLY A 338 -16.20 -26.16 8.23
CA GLY A 338 -16.75 -27.42 7.72
C GLY A 338 -17.27 -27.37 6.29
N GLY A 339 -16.87 -26.34 5.53
CA GLY A 339 -17.25 -26.15 4.14
C GLY A 339 -18.12 -24.92 3.94
N PHE A 340 -17.78 -24.08 2.95
CA PHE A 340 -18.55 -22.89 2.60
C PHE A 340 -19.97 -23.19 2.06
N GLY A 341 -20.26 -24.46 1.74
CA GLY A 341 -21.56 -24.89 1.20
C GLY A 341 -22.65 -25.17 2.25
N TRP A 342 -22.38 -24.97 3.54
CA TRP A 342 -23.36 -25.18 4.62
C TRP A 342 -24.23 -23.98 4.91
N PHE A 343 -23.79 -22.80 4.51
CA PHE A 343 -24.54 -21.57 4.66
C PHE A 343 -25.61 -21.52 3.56
N SER A 344 -26.81 -21.09 3.94
CA SER A 344 -27.91 -20.82 3.02
C SER A 344 -28.27 -19.32 2.98
N HIS A 345 -29.44 -18.95 2.48
CA HIS A 345 -29.81 -17.55 2.30
C HIS A 345 -29.86 -16.83 3.66
N GLY A 346 -29.29 -15.62 3.76
CA GLY A 346 -29.35 -14.78 4.96
C GLY A 346 -28.15 -14.89 5.92
N HIS A 347 -27.13 -15.71 5.64
CA HIS A 347 -25.85 -15.63 6.37
C HIS A 347 -24.82 -14.78 5.63
N ARG A 348 -23.91 -14.20 6.40
CA ARG A 348 -22.80 -13.41 5.91
C ARG A 348 -21.49 -13.87 6.54
N ILE A 349 -20.48 -14.09 5.71
CA ILE A 349 -19.13 -14.47 6.13
C ILE A 349 -18.17 -13.38 5.68
N ILE A 350 -17.35 -12.87 6.60
CA ILE A 350 -16.32 -11.88 6.31
C ILE A 350 -14.97 -12.53 6.58
N LEU A 351 -14.12 -12.54 5.57
CA LEU A 351 -12.77 -13.06 5.65
C LEU A 351 -11.79 -11.90 5.47
N THR A 352 -10.81 -11.75 6.35
CA THR A 352 -9.69 -10.85 6.11
C THR A 352 -8.44 -11.66 5.78
N SER A 353 -7.63 -11.21 4.82
CA SER A 353 -6.38 -11.87 4.45
C SER A 353 -5.35 -10.87 3.94
N ARG A 354 -4.08 -11.26 3.91
CA ARG A 354 -3.01 -10.53 3.21
C ARG A 354 -2.91 -10.96 1.75
N SER A 355 -3.33 -12.19 1.45
CA SER A 355 -3.29 -12.77 0.12
C SER A 355 -4.66 -12.76 -0.56
N LYS A 356 -4.71 -12.15 -1.75
CA LYS A 356 -5.89 -12.21 -2.61
C LYS A 356 -6.21 -13.65 -3.01
N GLN A 357 -5.19 -14.46 -3.27
CA GLN A 357 -5.36 -15.84 -3.72
C GLN A 357 -6.05 -16.70 -2.67
N VAL A 358 -5.71 -16.53 -1.40
CA VAL A 358 -6.36 -17.23 -0.27
C VAL A 358 -7.87 -16.94 -0.24
N LEU A 359 -8.26 -15.68 -0.47
CA LEU A 359 -9.69 -15.31 -0.53
C LEU A 359 -10.41 -15.93 -1.73
N VAL A 360 -9.76 -15.98 -2.89
CA VAL A 360 -10.31 -16.64 -4.09
C VAL A 360 -10.51 -18.14 -3.83
N GLN A 361 -9.55 -18.80 -3.20
CA GLN A 361 -9.64 -20.21 -2.80
C GLN A 361 -10.76 -20.45 -1.77
N CYS A 362 -11.04 -19.47 -0.91
CA CYS A 362 -12.21 -19.44 -0.01
C CYS A 362 -13.55 -19.16 -0.71
N LYS A 363 -13.59 -19.17 -2.06
CA LYS A 363 -14.79 -18.93 -2.88
C LYS A 363 -15.37 -17.52 -2.76
N VAL A 364 -14.56 -16.53 -2.38
CA VAL A 364 -14.95 -15.11 -2.42
C VAL A 364 -15.11 -14.68 -3.88
N LYS A 365 -16.32 -14.25 -4.28
CA LYS A 365 -16.61 -13.85 -5.67
C LYS A 365 -15.84 -12.59 -6.09
N LYS A 366 -15.76 -11.59 -5.20
CA LYS A 366 -15.09 -10.31 -5.46
C LYS A 366 -14.37 -9.82 -4.20
N PRO A 367 -13.09 -10.20 -4.00
CA PRO A 367 -12.28 -9.69 -2.90
C PRO A 367 -12.08 -8.17 -3.02
N TYR A 368 -12.19 -7.48 -1.89
CA TYR A 368 -12.01 -6.04 -1.78
C TYR A 368 -10.62 -5.70 -1.26
N GLU A 369 -9.85 -4.95 -2.04
CA GLU A 369 -8.52 -4.47 -1.65
C GLU A 369 -8.64 -3.14 -0.91
N ILE A 370 -8.08 -3.06 0.29
CA ILE A 370 -7.96 -1.80 1.02
C ILE A 370 -6.78 -1.02 0.47
N GLN A 371 -7.04 0.20 0.00
CA GLN A 371 -5.99 1.09 -0.49
C GLN A 371 -5.26 1.78 0.67
N LYS A 372 -3.99 2.12 0.43
CA LYS A 372 -3.20 3.01 1.30
C LYS A 372 -3.93 4.33 1.53
N LEU A 373 -3.71 4.96 2.68
CA LEU A 373 -4.24 6.30 2.94
C LEU A 373 -3.66 7.28 1.92
N SER A 374 -4.51 8.14 1.37
CA SER A 374 -4.03 9.28 0.57
C SER A 374 -3.21 10.24 1.43
N ASP A 375 -2.38 11.08 0.80
CA ASP A 375 -1.64 12.13 1.52
C ASP A 375 -2.57 13.02 2.35
N PHE A 376 -3.77 13.31 1.83
CA PHE A 376 -4.79 14.09 2.54
C PHE A 376 -5.34 13.36 3.77
N GLU A 377 -5.70 12.08 3.65
CA GLU A 377 -6.17 11.27 4.77
C GLU A 377 -5.06 11.08 5.82
N SER A 378 -3.81 10.86 5.38
CA SER A 378 -2.64 10.72 6.23
C SER A 378 -2.33 12.02 6.99
N PHE A 379 -2.38 13.16 6.31
CA PHE A 379 -2.21 14.48 6.93
C PHE A 379 -3.27 14.75 8.00
N ARG A 380 -4.53 14.42 7.72
CA ARG A 380 -5.62 14.53 8.70
C ARG A 380 -5.37 13.65 9.93
N LEU A 381 -4.88 12.42 9.74
CA LEU A 381 -4.54 11.53 10.84
C LEU A 381 -3.38 12.09 11.71
N CYS A 382 -2.36 12.69 11.08
CA CYS A 382 -1.25 13.32 11.81
C CYS A 382 -1.70 14.50 12.68
N LYS A 383 -2.55 15.39 12.15
CA LYS A 383 -3.08 16.57 12.88
C LYS A 383 -3.82 16.23 14.17
N GLN A 384 -4.23 14.98 14.37
CA GLN A 384 -4.93 14.57 15.60
C GLN A 384 -4.01 14.43 16.81
N TYR A 385 -2.71 14.27 16.56
CA TYR A 385 -1.72 13.97 17.58
C TYR A 385 -0.62 15.04 17.66
N LEU A 386 -0.51 15.89 16.64
CA LEU A 386 0.47 16.98 16.55
C LEU A 386 -0.25 18.31 16.29
N ASP A 387 0.04 19.31 17.13
CA ASP A 387 -0.46 20.67 16.95
C ASP A 387 0.46 21.48 16.00
N GLY A 388 -0.11 22.11 14.97
CA GLY A 388 0.56 23.07 14.07
C GLY A 388 0.93 22.54 12.67
N GLU A 389 1.19 23.46 11.72
CA GLU A 389 1.78 23.13 10.41
C GLU A 389 3.27 22.86 10.57
N ASN A 390 3.60 21.62 10.88
CA ASN A 390 4.97 21.19 11.07
C ASN A 390 5.51 20.55 9.77
N PRO A 391 6.67 20.99 9.22
CA PRO A 391 7.29 20.34 8.05
C PRO A 391 7.50 18.82 8.24
N VAL A 392 7.59 18.37 9.49
CA VAL A 392 7.73 16.98 9.92
C VAL A 392 6.55 16.09 9.51
N ILE A 393 5.34 16.65 9.33
CA ILE A 393 4.16 15.86 8.93
C ILE A 393 4.38 15.22 7.57
N SER A 394 4.97 15.94 6.61
CA SER A 394 5.25 15.41 5.27
C SER A 394 6.22 14.22 5.32
N GLU A 395 7.23 14.29 6.19
CA GLU A 395 8.23 13.23 6.37
C GLU A 395 7.63 12.02 7.09
N LEU A 396 6.78 12.22 8.10
CA LEU A 396 6.02 11.15 8.76
C LEU A 396 5.09 10.40 7.79
N ILE A 397 4.37 11.14 6.94
CA ILE A 397 3.49 10.55 5.92
C ILE A 397 4.33 9.70 4.96
N SER A 398 5.45 10.24 4.46
CA SER A 398 6.38 9.52 3.60
C SER A 398 6.90 8.23 4.26
N CYS A 399 7.44 8.33 5.49
CA CYS A 399 7.95 7.20 6.26
C CYS A 399 6.90 6.12 6.54
N SER A 400 5.64 6.50 6.73
CA SER A 400 4.56 5.54 6.93
C SER A 400 4.13 4.83 5.65
N SER A 401 4.46 5.37 4.48
CA SER A 401 3.98 4.90 3.17
C SER A 401 2.45 4.78 3.10
N GLY A 402 1.72 5.67 3.79
CA GLY A 402 0.26 5.66 3.85
C GLY A 402 -0.33 4.49 4.64
N ILE A 403 0.48 3.77 5.43
CA ILE A 403 0.03 2.66 6.28
C ILE A 403 -0.48 3.22 7.63
N PRO A 404 -1.79 3.10 7.95
CA PRO A 404 -2.38 3.67 9.16
C PRO A 404 -1.69 3.26 10.46
N LEU A 405 -1.33 1.97 10.61
CA LEU A 405 -0.66 1.48 11.81
C LEU A 405 0.72 2.13 11.99
N ALA A 406 1.53 2.16 10.94
CA ALA A 406 2.85 2.78 10.97
C ALA A 406 2.74 4.28 11.26
N LEU A 407 1.81 4.98 10.59
CA LEU A 407 1.61 6.41 10.78
C LEU A 407 1.22 6.74 12.22
N LYS A 408 0.22 6.03 12.77
CA LYS A 408 -0.24 6.24 14.15
C LYS A 408 0.88 6.05 15.16
N LEU A 409 1.69 5.00 15.00
CA LEU A 409 2.76 4.68 15.93
C LEU A 409 3.92 5.67 15.84
N LEU A 410 4.38 6.00 14.62
CA LEU A 410 5.43 7.02 14.40
C LEU A 410 5.03 8.39 14.97
N VAL A 411 3.80 8.83 14.67
CA VAL A 411 3.27 10.09 15.17
C VAL A 411 3.20 10.09 16.70
N SER A 412 2.76 8.99 17.31
CA SER A 412 2.68 8.87 18.78
C SER A 412 4.03 8.84 19.49
N SER A 413 5.10 8.40 18.79
CA SER A 413 6.46 8.45 19.30
C SER A 413 7.00 9.88 19.28
N VAL A 414 6.77 10.60 18.18
CA VAL A 414 7.18 12.00 18.02
C VAL A 414 6.45 12.92 19.00
N SER A 415 5.15 12.73 19.23
CA SER A 415 4.36 13.59 20.11
C SER A 415 4.77 13.55 21.59
N LYS A 416 5.51 12.51 22.02
CA LYS A 416 5.90 12.30 23.42
C LYS A 416 7.22 12.97 23.80
N GLN A 417 8.01 13.42 22.83
CA GLN A 417 9.37 13.92 23.08
C GLN A 417 9.52 15.37 22.59
N TYR A 418 10.07 16.24 23.44
CA TYR A 418 10.50 17.58 23.03
C TYR A 418 11.85 17.46 22.30
N ILE A 419 11.81 17.37 20.98
CA ILE A 419 12.98 17.07 20.15
C ILE A 419 13.47 18.34 19.45
N THR A 420 14.73 18.71 19.69
CA THR A 420 15.41 19.86 19.08
C THR A 420 15.84 19.62 17.62
N ASN A 421 16.09 18.38 17.20
CA ASN A 421 16.33 18.01 15.79
C ASN A 421 15.48 16.82 15.35
N MET A 422 14.35 17.11 14.71
CA MET A 422 13.35 16.08 14.38
C MET A 422 13.78 15.13 13.26
N LYS A 423 14.63 15.58 12.32
CA LYS A 423 15.10 14.74 11.21
C LYS A 423 15.97 13.59 11.70
N ASP A 424 16.91 13.88 12.60
CA ASP A 424 17.78 12.86 13.21
C ASP A 424 16.95 11.88 14.04
N HIS A 425 15.92 12.37 14.73
CA HIS A 425 15.02 11.50 15.49
C HIS A 425 14.18 10.58 14.58
N LEU A 426 13.67 11.09 13.46
CA LEU A 426 12.97 10.25 12.47
C LEU A 426 13.91 9.21 11.88
N GLN A 427 15.16 9.56 11.57
CA GLN A 427 16.16 8.58 11.13
C GLN A 427 16.44 7.52 12.19
N SER A 428 16.52 7.92 13.47
CA SER A 428 16.65 7.00 14.59
C SER A 428 15.45 6.04 14.69
N LEU A 429 14.23 6.56 14.60
CA LEU A 429 12.99 5.76 14.57
C LEU A 429 12.90 4.82 13.36
N ARG A 430 13.63 5.09 12.28
CA ARG A 430 13.71 4.18 11.14
C ARG A 430 14.72 3.07 11.34
N LYS A 431 15.81 3.34 12.08
CA LYS A 431 16.78 2.32 12.50
C LYS A 431 16.20 1.39 13.57
N ASP A 432 15.42 1.95 14.49
CA ASP A 432 14.71 1.21 15.53
C ASP A 432 13.24 1.66 15.65
N PRO A 433 12.35 1.14 14.79
CA PRO A 433 10.91 1.41 14.85
C PRO A 433 10.30 0.82 16.11
N PRO A 434 9.19 1.40 16.62
CA PRO A 434 8.47 0.84 17.77
C PRO A 434 8.18 -0.66 17.63
N THR A 435 8.35 -1.44 18.70
CA THR A 435 8.19 -2.91 18.72
C THR A 435 6.85 -3.38 18.13
N GLN A 436 5.78 -2.60 18.30
CA GLN A 436 4.46 -2.89 17.73
C GLN A 436 4.44 -2.85 16.20
N ILE A 437 5.24 -1.96 15.58
CA ILE A 437 5.47 -1.94 14.13
C ILE A 437 6.22 -3.20 13.73
N GLN A 438 7.27 -3.53 14.49
CA GLN A 438 8.10 -4.69 14.22
C GLN A 438 7.27 -5.99 14.27
N GLU A 439 6.56 -6.25 15.37
CA GLU A 439 5.71 -7.44 15.51
C GLU A 439 4.64 -7.56 14.42
N ALA A 440 4.01 -6.45 14.03
CA ALA A 440 2.95 -6.45 13.02
C ALA A 440 3.48 -6.84 11.63
N PHE A 441 4.69 -6.40 11.28
CA PHE A 441 5.28 -6.69 9.97
C PHE A 441 6.09 -7.99 9.96
N ARG A 442 6.68 -8.40 11.11
CA ARG A 442 7.49 -9.62 11.23
C ARG A 442 6.68 -10.86 10.90
N ARG A 443 5.42 -10.90 11.34
CA ARG A 443 4.49 -11.99 11.01
C ARG A 443 4.31 -12.23 9.51
N SER A 444 4.57 -11.23 8.66
CA SER A 444 4.49 -11.42 7.21
C SER A 444 5.77 -12.03 6.65
N PHE A 445 6.91 -11.72 7.26
CA PHE A 445 8.20 -12.29 6.90
C PHE A 445 8.35 -13.74 7.40
N ASP A 446 7.89 -14.05 8.61
CA ASP A 446 8.00 -15.39 9.20
C ASP A 446 7.25 -16.47 8.40
N GLY A 447 6.24 -16.05 7.61
CA GLY A 447 5.43 -16.94 6.76
C GLY A 447 6.09 -17.33 5.44
N LEU A 448 7.18 -16.66 5.05
CA LEU A 448 7.90 -16.89 3.80
C LEU A 448 8.81 -18.13 3.90
N ASP A 449 9.09 -18.76 2.77
CA ASP A 449 10.13 -19.79 2.67
C ASP A 449 11.55 -19.19 2.65
N GLU A 450 12.58 -20.02 2.74
CA GLU A 450 13.98 -19.54 2.81
C GLU A 450 14.46 -18.81 1.55
N ASN A 451 13.96 -19.19 0.37
CA ASN A 451 14.30 -18.51 -0.88
C ASN A 451 13.62 -17.12 -0.93
N GLU A 452 12.34 -17.07 -0.58
CA GLU A 452 11.54 -15.83 -0.50
C GLU A 452 12.08 -14.87 0.55
N LYS A 453 12.48 -15.36 1.74
CA LYS A 453 13.12 -14.55 2.78
C LYS A 453 14.37 -13.87 2.28
N ASN A 454 15.27 -14.62 1.65
CA ASN A 454 16.52 -14.05 1.13
C ASN A 454 16.29 -13.03 0.02
N ILE A 455 15.33 -13.30 -0.88
CA ILE A 455 14.91 -12.32 -1.89
C ILE A 455 14.36 -11.08 -1.21
N PHE A 456 13.46 -11.21 -0.23
CA PHE A 456 12.91 -10.07 0.51
C PHE A 456 13.99 -9.20 1.15
N LEU A 457 15.00 -9.82 1.79
CA LEU A 457 16.12 -9.11 2.39
C LEU A 457 17.00 -8.40 1.34
N ASP A 458 17.29 -9.07 0.22
CA ASP A 458 18.02 -8.43 -0.91
C ASP A 458 17.24 -7.23 -1.46
N LEU A 459 15.92 -7.36 -1.62
CA LEU A 459 15.06 -6.27 -2.09
C LEU A 459 15.03 -5.09 -1.12
N ALA A 460 14.92 -5.36 0.19
CA ALA A 460 14.89 -4.34 1.24
C ALA A 460 16.23 -3.58 1.34
N CYS A 461 17.35 -4.30 1.27
CA CYS A 461 18.68 -3.72 1.40
C CYS A 461 19.11 -2.98 0.11
N PHE A 462 18.90 -3.58 -1.07
CA PHE A 462 19.62 -3.21 -2.29
C PHE A 462 18.74 -2.82 -3.49
N PHE A 463 17.55 -3.44 -3.66
CA PHE A 463 16.80 -3.35 -4.93
C PHE A 463 15.50 -2.55 -4.87
N ARG A 464 15.18 -1.84 -3.78
CA ARG A 464 14.03 -0.93 -3.75
C ARG A 464 14.14 0.12 -4.87
N GLY A 465 13.10 0.25 -5.68
CA GLY A 465 13.02 1.16 -6.82
C GLY A 465 13.74 0.68 -8.09
N GLN A 466 14.41 -0.46 -8.04
CA GLN A 466 15.08 -1.06 -9.22
C GLN A 466 14.08 -1.83 -10.08
N SER A 467 14.46 -2.06 -11.34
CA SER A 467 13.68 -2.90 -12.25
C SER A 467 13.59 -4.35 -11.73
N LYS A 468 12.41 -4.95 -11.81
CA LYS A 468 12.17 -6.35 -11.50
C LYS A 468 13.08 -7.26 -12.30
N ASP A 469 13.20 -7.00 -13.61
CA ASP A 469 14.01 -7.84 -14.50
C ASP A 469 15.51 -7.73 -14.15
N TYR A 470 15.94 -6.56 -13.66
CA TYR A 470 17.32 -6.37 -13.18
C TYR A 470 17.60 -7.14 -11.89
N ALA A 471 16.66 -7.14 -10.94
CA ALA A 471 16.78 -7.94 -9.72
C ALA A 471 16.81 -9.44 -10.04
N VAL A 472 15.92 -9.92 -10.92
CA VAL A 472 15.88 -11.31 -11.39
C VAL A 472 17.20 -11.71 -12.05
N LEU A 473 17.74 -10.86 -12.92
CA LEU A 473 19.00 -11.10 -13.62
C LEU A 473 20.16 -11.42 -12.66
N LEU A 474 20.31 -10.63 -11.58
CA LEU A 474 21.42 -10.77 -10.65
C LEU A 474 21.19 -11.87 -9.62
N LEU A 475 19.99 -11.98 -9.07
CA LEU A 475 19.69 -12.94 -8.02
C LEU A 475 19.55 -14.37 -8.55
N ASP A 476 19.00 -14.57 -9.76
CA ASP A 476 18.95 -15.92 -10.36
C ASP A 476 20.36 -16.47 -10.62
N ALA A 477 21.33 -15.60 -10.92
CA ALA A 477 22.72 -15.99 -11.12
C ALA A 477 23.41 -16.46 -9.83
N CYS A 478 22.90 -16.01 -8.68
CA CYS A 478 23.27 -16.47 -7.35
C CYS A 478 22.54 -17.77 -6.93
N GLY A 479 21.68 -18.32 -7.80
CA GLY A 479 20.93 -19.56 -7.56
C GLY A 479 19.55 -19.39 -6.92
N PHE A 480 19.03 -18.17 -6.81
CA PHE A 480 17.67 -17.93 -6.34
C PHE A 480 16.62 -18.22 -7.42
N PHE A 481 15.39 -18.53 -7.00
CA PHE A 481 14.22 -18.55 -7.89
C PHE A 481 13.52 -17.20 -7.82
N THR A 482 14.18 -16.15 -8.33
CA THR A 482 13.82 -14.76 -8.02
C THR A 482 12.48 -14.35 -8.60
N TYR A 483 12.19 -14.76 -9.85
CA TYR A 483 10.90 -14.45 -10.47
C TYR A 483 9.73 -14.99 -9.65
N MET A 484 9.81 -16.27 -9.24
CA MET A 484 8.77 -16.90 -8.42
C MET A 484 8.68 -16.24 -7.04
N GLY A 485 9.82 -16.00 -6.37
CA GLY A 485 9.81 -15.34 -5.07
C GLY A 485 9.23 -13.92 -5.13
N ILE A 486 9.52 -13.13 -6.18
CA ILE A 486 8.88 -11.82 -6.36
C ILE A 486 7.37 -11.95 -6.54
N CYS A 487 6.88 -12.95 -7.27
CA CYS A 487 5.44 -13.19 -7.40
C CYS A 487 4.80 -13.49 -6.04
N GLU A 488 5.41 -14.35 -5.23
CA GLU A 488 4.90 -14.69 -3.88
C GLU A 488 4.92 -13.46 -2.95
N LEU A 489 5.97 -12.63 -2.99
CA LEU A 489 6.03 -11.38 -2.23
C LEU A 489 4.94 -10.37 -2.65
N ILE A 490 4.55 -10.35 -3.92
CA ILE A 490 3.41 -9.54 -4.41
C ILE A 490 2.09 -10.14 -3.91
N ASP A 491 1.94 -11.46 -3.96
CA ASP A 491 0.74 -12.15 -3.49
C ASP A 491 0.50 -11.96 -1.99
N GLU A 492 1.57 -11.92 -1.17
CA GLU A 492 1.52 -11.57 0.27
C GLU A 492 1.42 -10.07 0.55
N SER A 493 1.31 -9.23 -0.50
CA SER A 493 1.24 -7.77 -0.40
C SER A 493 2.42 -7.13 0.34
N LEU A 494 3.62 -7.70 0.22
CA LEU A 494 4.86 -7.15 0.81
C LEU A 494 5.53 -6.12 -0.11
N ILE A 495 5.40 -6.32 -1.42
CA ILE A 495 5.91 -5.43 -2.46
C ILE A 495 4.85 -5.21 -3.54
N SER A 496 5.03 -4.20 -4.38
CA SER A 496 4.25 -3.98 -5.59
C SER A 496 5.15 -3.61 -6.77
N LEU A 497 4.62 -3.64 -7.99
CA LEU A 497 5.34 -3.23 -9.20
C LEU A 497 4.71 -1.98 -9.82
N VAL A 498 5.51 -0.95 -10.02
CA VAL A 498 5.11 0.29 -10.72
C VAL A 498 6.04 0.48 -11.90
N ASP A 499 5.53 0.41 -13.12
CA ASP A 499 6.32 0.50 -14.36
C ASP A 499 7.54 -0.43 -14.36
N ASN A 500 7.32 -1.69 -13.97
CA ASN A 500 8.36 -2.72 -13.79
C ASN A 500 9.38 -2.45 -12.67
N LYS A 501 9.22 -1.39 -11.86
CA LYS A 501 10.07 -1.12 -10.71
C LYS A 501 9.48 -1.68 -9.43
N ILE A 502 10.34 -2.23 -8.58
CA ILE A 502 9.97 -2.81 -7.29
C ILE A 502 9.67 -1.68 -6.30
N GLU A 503 8.40 -1.54 -5.92
CA GLU A 503 7.97 -0.67 -4.83
C GLU A 503 7.84 -1.49 -3.55
N MET A 504 8.67 -1.16 -2.56
CA MET A 504 8.57 -1.69 -1.21
C MET A 504 8.20 -0.54 -0.27
N PRO A 505 7.08 -0.64 0.48
CA PRO A 505 6.73 0.32 1.51
C PRO A 505 7.87 0.47 2.54
N ILE A 506 8.13 1.71 2.96
CA ILE A 506 9.24 2.05 3.86
C ILE A 506 9.23 1.20 5.14
N PRO A 507 8.08 0.97 5.81
CA PRO A 507 8.08 0.16 7.02
C PRO A 507 8.46 -1.32 6.79
N PHE A 508 8.22 -1.88 5.60
CA PHE A 508 8.68 -3.22 5.25
C PHE A 508 10.17 -3.24 4.90
N GLN A 509 10.66 -2.20 4.22
CA GLN A 509 12.10 -2.02 3.99
C GLN A 509 12.86 -1.91 5.32
N ASP A 510 12.36 -1.07 6.23
CA ASP A 510 12.97 -0.87 7.55
C ASP A 510 12.92 -2.18 8.35
N MET A 511 11.83 -2.96 8.26
CA MET A 511 11.77 -4.32 8.84
C MET A 511 12.84 -5.27 8.28
N GLY A 512 12.98 -5.38 6.95
CA GLY A 512 14.00 -6.25 6.35
C GLY A 512 15.42 -5.89 6.83
N ARG A 513 15.69 -4.60 7.00
CA ARG A 513 16.97 -4.09 7.53
C ARG A 513 17.18 -4.43 9.01
N ILE A 514 16.11 -4.38 9.83
CA ILE A 514 16.18 -4.81 11.24
C ILE A 514 16.49 -6.29 11.34
N ILE A 515 15.87 -7.13 10.52
CA ILE A 515 16.12 -8.57 10.51
C ILE A 515 17.60 -8.87 10.25
N VAL A 516 18.23 -8.16 9.30
CA VAL A 516 19.68 -8.30 9.07
C VAL A 516 20.50 -7.75 10.24
N HIS A 517 20.06 -6.67 10.90
CA HIS A 517 20.71 -6.19 12.12
C HIS A 517 20.61 -7.17 13.31
N GLU A 518 19.58 -8.03 13.34
CA GLU A 518 19.41 -9.05 14.37
C GLU A 518 20.25 -10.32 14.13
N GLU A 519 20.85 -10.47 12.95
CA GLU A 519 21.78 -11.58 12.68
C GLU A 519 22.99 -11.50 13.62
N ASP A 520 23.58 -10.31 13.77
CA ASP A 520 24.63 -10.02 14.74
C ASP A 520 24.75 -8.51 15.05
N GLU A 521 25.16 -8.18 16.28
CA GLU A 521 25.47 -6.80 16.68
C GLU A 521 26.69 -6.26 15.91
N ASP A 522 27.68 -7.11 15.60
CA ASP A 522 28.85 -6.76 14.81
C ASP A 522 28.49 -6.72 13.30
N PRO A 523 28.66 -5.57 12.61
CA PRO A 523 28.47 -5.49 11.18
C PRO A 523 29.30 -6.51 10.38
N CYS A 524 30.42 -6.99 10.93
CA CYS A 524 31.28 -7.96 10.24
C CYS A 524 30.60 -9.32 10.04
N GLU A 525 29.64 -9.69 10.90
CA GLU A 525 28.96 -11.00 10.89
C GLU A 525 27.55 -10.95 10.29
N ARG A 526 27.18 -9.82 9.66
CA ARG A 526 25.89 -9.65 8.98
C ARG A 526 25.98 -10.01 7.50
N SER A 527 24.90 -10.57 6.97
CA SER A 527 24.81 -10.98 5.56
C SER A 527 24.81 -9.83 4.57
N ARG A 528 24.20 -8.69 4.92
CA ARG A 528 24.00 -7.55 4.01
C ARG A 528 24.39 -6.25 4.66
N LEU A 529 25.19 -5.45 3.96
CA LEU A 529 25.64 -4.14 4.43
C LEU A 529 25.21 -3.04 3.46
N TRP A 530 24.49 -2.04 3.98
CA TRP A 530 24.01 -0.86 3.23
C TRP A 530 24.24 0.47 3.95
N ASP A 531 24.61 0.47 5.24
CA ASP A 531 24.94 1.70 5.97
C ASP A 531 26.40 2.06 5.70
N SER A 532 26.65 3.25 5.15
CA SER A 532 28.01 3.66 4.76
C SER A 532 28.99 3.69 5.93
N LYS A 533 28.54 3.93 7.18
CA LYS A 533 29.44 3.96 8.34
C LYS A 533 29.90 2.55 8.69
N ASP A 534 28.95 1.62 8.82
CA ASP A 534 29.23 0.22 9.10
C ASP A 534 30.16 -0.38 8.03
N ILE A 535 29.88 -0.11 6.74
CA ILE A 535 30.71 -0.59 5.64
C ILE A 535 32.13 -0.01 5.69
N VAL A 536 32.29 1.30 5.91
CA VAL A 536 33.61 1.92 6.00
C VAL A 536 34.42 1.33 7.15
N ASP A 537 33.79 1.11 8.30
CA ASP A 537 34.45 0.52 9.46
C ASP A 537 34.91 -0.92 9.15
N VAL A 538 34.06 -1.73 8.52
CA VAL A 538 34.40 -3.10 8.10
C VAL A 538 35.55 -3.13 7.09
N LEU A 539 35.51 -2.27 6.07
CA LEU A 539 36.49 -2.24 4.99
C LEU A 539 37.84 -1.67 5.45
N THR A 540 37.84 -0.59 6.23
CA THR A 540 39.09 0.07 6.70
C THR A 540 39.82 -0.81 7.71
N ASN A 541 39.09 -1.54 8.56
CA ASN A 541 39.69 -2.43 9.56
C ASN A 541 40.01 -3.84 9.04
N ASN A 542 39.69 -4.14 7.77
CA ASN A 542 39.91 -5.46 7.17
C ASN A 542 39.26 -6.59 8.01
N SER A 543 38.07 -6.32 8.55
CA SER A 543 37.40 -7.17 9.54
C SER A 543 36.26 -8.00 8.97
N GLY A 544 35.84 -7.78 7.72
CA GLY A 544 34.73 -8.54 7.14
C GLY A 544 35.00 -10.03 7.04
N THR A 545 33.95 -10.82 7.21
CA THR A 545 33.99 -12.28 7.29
C THR A 545 33.25 -12.93 6.13
N GLU A 546 33.17 -14.26 6.17
CA GLU A 546 32.42 -15.07 5.22
C GLU A 546 30.90 -14.88 5.33
N ALA A 547 30.41 -14.27 6.40
CA ALA A 547 28.98 -13.97 6.57
C ALA A 547 28.50 -12.96 5.53
N ILE A 548 29.35 -12.01 5.11
CA ILE A 548 28.96 -10.91 4.22
C ILE A 548 28.74 -11.42 2.80
N GLU A 549 27.49 -11.33 2.33
CA GLU A 549 27.06 -11.68 0.98
C GLU A 549 26.87 -10.48 0.06
N GLY A 550 26.55 -9.30 0.61
CA GLY A 550 26.26 -8.11 -0.19
C GLY A 550 26.70 -6.79 0.45
N ILE A 551 27.32 -5.91 -0.35
CA ILE A 551 27.77 -4.58 0.08
C ILE A 551 27.35 -3.54 -0.95
N PHE A 552 26.48 -2.62 -0.56
CA PHE A 552 26.13 -1.42 -1.34
C PHE A 552 26.59 -0.18 -0.58
N LEU A 553 27.70 0.41 -1.00
CA LEU A 553 28.30 1.60 -0.40
C LEU A 553 27.99 2.84 -1.23
N ASP A 554 27.27 3.78 -0.63
CA ASP A 554 27.30 5.17 -1.10
C ASP A 554 28.61 5.80 -0.60
N ALA A 555 29.54 6.01 -1.51
CA ALA A 555 30.88 6.53 -1.27
C ALA A 555 30.96 8.07 -1.40
N SER A 556 29.82 8.75 -1.47
CA SER A 556 29.76 10.21 -1.50
C SER A 556 30.43 10.80 -0.27
N ASP A 557 31.37 11.73 -0.48
CA ASP A 557 32.14 12.42 0.57
C ASP A 557 33.00 11.50 1.46
N LEU A 558 33.25 10.26 1.04
CA LEU A 558 34.12 9.33 1.75
C LEU A 558 35.57 9.41 1.28
N THR A 559 36.47 9.40 2.26
CA THR A 559 37.91 9.17 2.10
C THR A 559 38.29 7.96 2.92
N CYS A 560 38.64 6.86 2.25
CA CYS A 560 39.01 5.61 2.88
C CYS A 560 40.14 4.95 2.07
N GLU A 561 41.12 4.41 2.79
CA GLU A 561 42.22 3.62 2.22
C GLU A 561 41.94 2.14 2.45
N LEU A 562 41.89 1.38 1.36
CA LEU A 562 41.58 -0.04 1.41
C LEU A 562 42.85 -0.88 1.39
N SER A 563 42.89 -1.91 2.24
CA SER A 563 43.96 -2.90 2.27
C SER A 563 43.90 -3.81 1.03
N PRO A 564 45.05 -4.30 0.50
CA PRO A 564 45.06 -5.27 -0.59
C PRO A 564 44.28 -6.55 -0.31
N THR A 565 44.18 -6.94 0.96
CA THR A 565 43.50 -8.17 1.39
C THR A 565 42.04 -7.94 1.82
N VAL A 566 41.46 -6.75 1.61
CA VAL A 566 40.17 -6.34 2.19
C VAL A 566 39.03 -7.33 1.94
N PHE A 567 39.01 -7.97 0.77
CA PHE A 567 37.98 -8.95 0.40
C PHE A 567 38.41 -10.41 0.62
N GLY A 568 39.62 -10.65 1.15
CA GLY A 568 40.23 -11.99 1.21
C GLY A 568 39.47 -12.99 2.07
N LYS A 569 38.68 -12.52 3.05
CA LYS A 569 37.84 -13.36 3.91
C LYS A 569 36.36 -13.39 3.52
N MET A 570 35.93 -12.50 2.62
CA MET A 570 34.51 -12.35 2.23
C MET A 570 34.20 -13.21 0.99
N TYR A 571 34.49 -14.50 1.06
CA TYR A 571 34.43 -15.36 -0.13
C TYR A 571 32.99 -15.70 -0.59
N ASN A 572 31.97 -15.47 0.25
CA ASN A 572 30.55 -15.59 -0.11
C ASN A 572 29.96 -14.29 -0.68
N LEU A 573 30.76 -13.24 -0.84
CA LEU A 573 30.31 -11.95 -1.36
C LEU A 573 29.87 -12.09 -2.83
N ARG A 574 28.56 -11.95 -3.05
CA ARG A 574 27.89 -12.09 -4.35
C ARG A 574 27.48 -10.77 -4.98
N LEU A 575 27.32 -9.71 -4.19
CA LEU A 575 26.90 -8.38 -4.66
C LEU A 575 27.83 -7.30 -4.11
N LEU A 576 28.58 -6.61 -4.98
CA LEU A 576 29.43 -5.49 -4.59
C LEU A 576 29.09 -4.26 -5.43
N LYS A 577 28.70 -3.17 -4.76
CA LYS A 577 28.36 -1.89 -5.42
C LYS A 577 28.88 -0.69 -4.65
N PHE A 578 29.85 0.02 -5.22
CA PHE A 578 30.34 1.31 -4.74
C PHE A 578 29.95 2.41 -5.73
N TYR A 579 29.20 3.40 -5.27
CA TYR A 579 28.64 4.47 -6.11
C TYR A 579 28.59 5.82 -5.38
N CYS A 580 28.40 6.91 -6.13
CA CYS A 580 28.21 8.26 -5.57
C CYS A 580 26.84 8.82 -5.92
N SER A 581 26.03 9.15 -4.91
CA SER A 581 24.69 9.72 -5.11
C SER A 581 24.67 11.22 -5.40
N THR A 582 25.70 11.97 -5.00
CA THR A 582 25.77 13.44 -5.20
C THR A 582 26.68 13.83 -6.35
N SER A 583 26.11 14.47 -7.38
CA SER A 583 26.87 15.02 -8.51
C SER A 583 27.82 16.13 -8.04
N GLY A 584 29.13 15.89 -8.11
CA GLY A 584 30.18 16.87 -7.77
C GLY A 584 31.03 16.53 -6.55
N ASN A 585 30.63 15.54 -5.74
CA ASN A 585 31.43 15.07 -4.61
C ASN A 585 32.40 13.99 -5.10
N GLN A 586 33.70 14.16 -4.80
CA GLN A 586 34.73 13.21 -5.21
C GLN A 586 34.74 12.03 -4.23
N CYS A 587 34.46 10.82 -4.70
CA CYS A 587 34.86 9.61 -3.99
C CYS A 587 36.38 9.47 -4.05
N LYS A 588 37.02 9.30 -2.89
CA LYS A 588 38.45 9.06 -2.77
C LYS A 588 38.69 7.74 -2.04
N LEU A 589 38.21 6.65 -2.65
CA LEU A 589 38.64 5.31 -2.28
C LEU A 589 40.03 5.06 -2.87
N THR A 590 41.04 5.01 -2.01
CA THR A 590 42.43 4.81 -2.44
C THR A 590 42.89 3.37 -2.20
N LEU A 591 43.58 2.83 -3.19
CA LEU A 591 44.20 1.49 -3.16
C LEU A 591 45.71 1.62 -3.42
N PRO A 592 46.48 2.26 -2.51
CA PRO A 592 47.89 2.59 -2.77
C PRO A 592 48.78 1.35 -2.93
N HIS A 593 48.35 0.22 -2.36
CA HIS A 593 49.04 -1.06 -2.43
C HIS A 593 48.38 -2.07 -3.39
N GLY A 594 47.38 -1.64 -4.17
CA GLY A 594 46.61 -2.51 -5.05
C GLY A 594 45.61 -3.41 -4.32
N LEU A 595 45.06 -4.39 -5.03
CA LEU A 595 44.15 -5.42 -4.52
C LEU A 595 44.70 -6.81 -4.87
N ASP A 596 44.70 -7.72 -3.90
CA ASP A 596 45.22 -9.08 -4.08
C ASP A 596 44.24 -9.98 -4.85
N THR A 597 42.96 -9.90 -4.50
CA THR A 597 41.88 -10.68 -5.10
C THR A 597 40.53 -10.02 -4.91
N LEU A 598 39.56 -10.43 -5.71
CA LEU A 598 38.14 -10.23 -5.47
C LEU A 598 37.47 -11.59 -5.24
N PRO A 599 36.30 -11.66 -4.56
CA PRO A 599 35.58 -12.90 -4.33
C PRO A 599 35.02 -13.50 -5.63
N ASP A 600 35.16 -14.81 -5.81
CA ASP A 600 34.76 -15.51 -7.05
C ASP A 600 33.23 -15.72 -7.15
N GLU A 601 32.50 -15.58 -6.04
CA GLU A 601 31.02 -15.65 -5.99
C GLU A 601 30.33 -14.37 -6.50
N LEU A 602 31.09 -13.32 -6.85
CA LEU A 602 30.53 -12.06 -7.33
C LEU A 602 29.68 -12.26 -8.59
N SER A 603 28.41 -11.90 -8.49
CA SER A 603 27.45 -11.77 -9.60
C SER A 603 27.33 -10.32 -10.10
N LEU A 604 27.47 -9.35 -9.20
CA LEU A 604 27.51 -7.92 -9.50
C LEU A 604 28.81 -7.33 -8.97
N LEU A 605 29.55 -6.66 -9.86
CA LEU A 605 30.68 -5.82 -9.49
C LEU A 605 30.48 -4.41 -10.06
N HIS A 606 29.93 -3.53 -9.25
CA HIS A 606 29.76 -2.10 -9.54
C HIS A 606 30.79 -1.30 -8.75
N TRP A 607 31.67 -0.57 -9.42
CA TRP A 607 32.67 0.27 -8.77
C TRP A 607 32.96 1.55 -9.56
N GLU A 608 32.34 2.66 -9.15
CA GLU A 608 32.57 3.96 -9.79
C GLU A 608 33.95 4.53 -9.43
N ASN A 609 34.62 5.14 -10.40
CA ASN A 609 35.95 5.72 -10.23
C ASN A 609 37.00 4.71 -9.75
N TYR A 610 36.98 3.49 -10.31
CA TYR A 610 37.92 2.44 -9.92
C TYR A 610 39.38 2.88 -10.14
N PRO A 611 40.23 2.85 -9.09
CA PRO A 611 41.51 3.56 -9.11
C PRO A 611 42.67 2.75 -9.72
N LEU A 612 42.54 1.43 -9.86
CA LEU A 612 43.62 0.56 -10.35
C LEU A 612 43.60 0.43 -11.87
N VAL A 613 44.77 0.13 -12.44
CA VAL A 613 44.97 -0.01 -13.88
C VAL A 613 44.37 -1.32 -14.43
N TYR A 614 44.29 -2.35 -13.59
CA TYR A 614 43.76 -3.68 -13.92
C TYR A 614 43.00 -4.23 -12.71
N LEU A 615 42.06 -5.17 -12.95
CA LEU A 615 41.50 -5.99 -11.88
C LEU A 615 42.55 -6.98 -11.34
N PRO A 616 42.38 -7.47 -10.10
CA PRO A 616 43.29 -8.43 -9.50
C PRO A 616 43.42 -9.71 -10.34
N GLN A 617 44.65 -10.11 -10.69
CA GLN A 617 44.88 -11.24 -11.59
C GLN A 617 44.35 -12.58 -11.06
N LYS A 618 44.25 -12.72 -9.73
CA LYS A 618 43.72 -13.93 -9.08
C LYS A 618 42.20 -14.07 -9.18
N PHE A 619 41.47 -12.98 -9.45
CA PHE A 619 40.02 -12.99 -9.52
C PHE A 619 39.51 -13.90 -10.64
N ASN A 620 38.54 -14.76 -10.32
CA ASN A 620 37.87 -15.64 -11.29
C ASN A 620 36.39 -15.24 -11.46
N PRO A 621 36.03 -14.51 -12.53
CA PRO A 621 34.69 -13.95 -12.74
C PRO A 621 33.66 -14.98 -13.26
N VAL A 622 33.71 -16.23 -12.82
CA VAL A 622 32.86 -17.32 -13.34
C VAL A 622 31.37 -17.08 -13.07
N ASN A 623 31.05 -16.41 -11.95
CA ASN A 623 29.68 -16.11 -11.55
C ASN A 623 29.21 -14.70 -11.98
N LEU A 624 30.10 -13.89 -12.57
CA LEU A 624 29.85 -12.49 -12.82
C LEU A 624 28.83 -12.29 -13.95
N VAL A 625 27.78 -11.52 -13.67
CA VAL A 625 26.70 -11.20 -14.63
C VAL A 625 26.76 -9.75 -15.09
N GLU A 626 27.06 -8.83 -14.17
CA GLU A 626 27.25 -7.43 -14.49
C GLU A 626 28.58 -6.90 -13.95
N LEU A 627 29.36 -6.32 -14.86
CA LEU A 627 30.53 -5.52 -14.55
C LEU A 627 30.23 -4.05 -14.87
N ASN A 628 30.17 -3.21 -13.85
CA ASN A 628 29.79 -1.80 -13.97
C ASN A 628 30.82 -0.88 -13.29
N MET A 629 31.80 -0.41 -14.04
CA MET A 629 32.90 0.41 -13.51
C MET A 629 33.09 1.69 -14.34
N PRO A 630 32.17 2.65 -14.24
CA PRO A 630 32.30 3.89 -14.98
C PRO A 630 33.41 4.77 -14.37
N TYR A 631 34.00 5.63 -15.20
CA TYR A 631 35.07 6.56 -14.84
C TYR A 631 36.34 5.87 -14.31
N SER A 632 36.62 4.64 -14.74
CA SER A 632 37.76 3.87 -14.25
C SER A 632 39.07 4.32 -14.85
N ASN A 633 40.15 4.21 -14.08
CA ASN A 633 41.53 4.46 -14.54
C ASN A 633 42.17 3.23 -15.20
N MET A 634 41.35 2.27 -15.65
CA MET A 634 41.82 1.00 -16.15
C MET A 634 42.31 1.11 -17.58
N GLU A 635 43.48 0.52 -17.86
CA GLU A 635 44.00 0.40 -19.22
C GLU A 635 43.46 -0.86 -19.92
N LYS A 636 43.30 -1.95 -19.14
CA LYS A 636 42.67 -3.23 -19.53
C LYS A 636 41.98 -3.84 -18.31
N LEU A 637 41.04 -4.77 -18.53
CA LEU A 637 40.37 -5.49 -17.43
C LEU A 637 41.30 -6.43 -16.66
N TRP A 638 42.01 -7.33 -17.33
CA TRP A 638 42.96 -8.31 -16.75
C TRP A 638 43.84 -8.91 -17.85
N GLU A 639 44.83 -9.73 -17.46
CA GLU A 639 45.65 -10.47 -18.41
C GLU A 639 45.23 -11.93 -18.49
N GLY A 640 45.36 -12.52 -19.68
CA GLY A 640 45.00 -13.92 -19.92
C GLY A 640 43.50 -14.15 -20.11
N LYS A 641 43.16 -15.43 -20.22
CA LYS A 641 41.80 -15.93 -20.50
C LYS A 641 41.04 -16.18 -19.20
N LYS A 642 39.75 -15.85 -19.16
CA LYS A 642 38.87 -15.97 -17.99
C LYS A 642 37.53 -16.55 -18.42
N ASN A 643 36.86 -17.29 -17.54
CA ASN A 643 35.51 -17.76 -17.84
C ASN A 643 34.51 -16.62 -17.62
N LEU A 644 33.80 -16.23 -18.68
CA LEU A 644 32.81 -15.15 -18.69
C LEU A 644 31.43 -15.65 -19.16
N GLU A 645 31.14 -16.94 -18.96
CA GLU A 645 29.92 -17.58 -19.44
C GLU A 645 28.65 -16.92 -18.89
N LYS A 646 28.63 -16.47 -17.63
CA LYS A 646 27.46 -15.80 -17.05
C LYS A 646 27.37 -14.30 -17.35
N LEU A 647 28.42 -13.70 -17.92
CA LEU A 647 28.52 -12.25 -18.09
C LEU A 647 27.57 -11.78 -19.19
N LYS A 648 26.70 -10.82 -18.85
CA LYS A 648 25.68 -10.26 -19.74
C LYS A 648 25.85 -8.77 -19.96
N ASN A 649 26.28 -8.04 -18.94
CA ASN A 649 26.36 -6.58 -18.97
C ASN A 649 27.78 -6.11 -18.66
N ILE A 650 28.30 -5.22 -19.50
CA ILE A 650 29.53 -4.48 -19.26
C ILE A 650 29.27 -3.00 -19.44
N LYS A 651 29.59 -2.22 -18.40
CA LYS A 651 29.52 -0.76 -18.41
C LYS A 651 30.85 -0.21 -17.91
N LEU A 652 31.64 0.37 -18.81
CA LEU A 652 32.94 0.96 -18.54
C LEU A 652 32.98 2.42 -19.01
N SER A 653 31.82 3.08 -19.09
CA SER A 653 31.69 4.43 -19.61
C SER A 653 32.66 5.40 -18.92
N HIS A 654 33.26 6.27 -19.72
CA HIS A 654 34.22 7.30 -19.35
C HIS A 654 35.52 6.75 -18.76
N SER A 655 35.85 5.48 -18.98
CA SER A 655 37.17 4.91 -18.67
C SER A 655 38.18 5.36 -19.74
N ARG A 656 38.69 6.58 -19.59
CA ARG A 656 39.47 7.28 -20.63
C ARG A 656 40.81 6.64 -20.95
N GLU A 657 41.37 5.87 -20.03
CA GLU A 657 42.65 5.17 -20.20
C GLU A 657 42.47 3.77 -20.83
N LEU A 658 41.23 3.31 -21.02
CA LEU A 658 40.95 1.99 -21.58
C LEU A 658 41.41 1.95 -23.05
N THR A 659 42.37 1.06 -23.34
CA THR A 659 42.98 0.94 -24.68
C THR A 659 42.56 -0.33 -25.41
N ASP A 660 42.11 -1.35 -24.69
CA ASP A 660 41.94 -2.71 -25.20
C ASP A 660 40.81 -3.44 -24.47
N ILE A 661 39.95 -4.14 -25.23
CA ILE A 661 38.83 -4.97 -24.77
C ILE A 661 38.87 -6.39 -25.36
N LEU A 662 40.04 -6.88 -25.82
CA LEU A 662 40.23 -8.20 -26.44
C LEU A 662 39.70 -9.36 -25.59
N MET A 663 39.72 -9.21 -24.26
CA MET A 663 39.20 -10.22 -23.34
C MET A 663 37.70 -10.51 -23.51
N LEU A 664 36.93 -9.58 -24.11
CA LEU A 664 35.48 -9.76 -24.28
C LEU A 664 35.15 -10.79 -25.37
N SER A 665 36.12 -11.20 -26.18
CA SER A 665 35.94 -12.26 -27.18
C SER A 665 35.48 -13.60 -26.59
N GLU A 666 35.70 -13.83 -25.29
CA GLU A 666 35.28 -15.05 -24.58
C GLU A 666 33.88 -14.93 -23.94
N ALA A 667 33.31 -13.72 -23.89
CA ALA A 667 32.03 -13.44 -23.23
C ALA A 667 30.86 -13.60 -24.20
N LEU A 668 30.59 -14.86 -24.59
CA LEU A 668 29.62 -15.21 -25.64
C LEU A 668 28.15 -14.88 -25.30
N ASN A 669 27.86 -14.63 -24.01
CA ASN A 669 26.52 -14.34 -23.51
C ASN A 669 26.28 -12.85 -23.23
N LEU A 670 27.17 -11.96 -23.68
CA LEU A 670 27.00 -10.51 -23.56
C LEU A 670 25.76 -10.03 -24.31
N GLU A 671 24.93 -9.25 -23.62
CA GLU A 671 23.70 -8.63 -24.11
C GLU A 671 23.87 -7.11 -24.21
N HIS A 672 24.62 -6.48 -23.31
CA HIS A 672 24.80 -5.02 -23.28
C HIS A 672 26.26 -4.62 -23.04
N ILE A 673 26.79 -3.78 -23.94
CA ILE A 673 28.12 -3.18 -23.81
C ILE A 673 27.97 -1.65 -23.85
N ASP A 674 28.45 -0.99 -22.81
CA ASP A 674 28.54 0.46 -22.70
C ASP A 674 29.98 0.90 -22.44
N LEU A 675 30.56 1.57 -23.44
CA LEU A 675 31.91 2.11 -23.48
C LEU A 675 31.88 3.62 -23.78
N GLU A 676 30.76 4.30 -23.53
CA GLU A 676 30.61 5.73 -23.82
C GLU A 676 31.78 6.55 -23.24
N GLY A 677 32.45 7.37 -24.05
CA GLY A 677 33.52 8.25 -23.60
C GLY A 677 34.84 7.55 -23.27
N CYS A 678 35.03 6.30 -23.68
CA CYS A 678 36.32 5.60 -23.63
C CYS A 678 37.26 6.12 -24.75
N THR A 679 37.77 7.33 -24.57
CA THR A 679 38.50 8.09 -25.60
C THR A 679 39.79 7.46 -26.09
N SER A 680 40.40 6.52 -25.36
CA SER A 680 41.66 5.87 -25.75
C SER A 680 41.48 4.58 -26.55
N LEU A 681 40.25 4.09 -26.73
CA LEU A 681 39.95 2.94 -27.57
C LEU A 681 40.20 3.28 -29.04
N ILE A 682 41.03 2.48 -29.71
CA ILE A 682 41.39 2.66 -31.13
C ILE A 682 40.76 1.57 -31.99
N ASP A 683 40.85 0.31 -31.53
CA ASP A 683 40.47 -0.88 -32.29
C ASP A 683 39.74 -1.89 -31.39
N VAL A 684 38.60 -2.38 -31.86
CA VAL A 684 37.72 -3.35 -31.19
C VAL A 684 37.40 -4.56 -32.09
N SER A 685 38.12 -4.70 -33.20
CA SER A 685 37.82 -5.61 -34.31
C SER A 685 37.76 -7.09 -33.95
N MET A 686 38.47 -7.49 -32.90
CA MET A 686 38.59 -8.90 -32.49
C MET A 686 37.66 -9.29 -31.33
N SER A 687 36.95 -8.32 -30.72
CA SER A 687 36.15 -8.54 -29.51
C SER A 687 34.65 -8.66 -29.79
N ILE A 688 34.15 -7.72 -30.59
CA ILE A 688 32.70 -7.53 -30.81
C ILE A 688 32.06 -8.66 -31.64
N PRO A 689 32.67 -9.18 -32.72
CA PRO A 689 32.03 -10.19 -33.58
C PRO A 689 31.66 -11.49 -32.86
N CYS A 690 32.34 -11.81 -31.75
CA CYS A 690 32.11 -13.03 -30.98
C CYS A 690 30.87 -12.96 -30.06
N CYS A 691 30.27 -11.77 -29.88
CA CYS A 691 29.19 -11.54 -28.93
C CYS A 691 27.80 -11.78 -29.57
N GLY A 692 27.50 -13.02 -29.98
CA GLY A 692 26.29 -13.34 -30.77
C GLY A 692 24.93 -13.08 -30.10
N LYS A 693 24.89 -12.72 -28.82
CA LYS A 693 23.67 -12.33 -28.07
C LYS A 693 23.57 -10.83 -27.79
N LEU A 694 24.48 -10.02 -28.34
CA LEU A 694 24.54 -8.60 -28.08
C LEU A 694 23.26 -7.91 -28.58
N VAL A 695 22.59 -7.16 -27.71
CA VAL A 695 21.37 -6.40 -27.97
C VAL A 695 21.66 -4.91 -28.13
N SER A 696 22.62 -4.39 -27.34
CA SER A 696 22.99 -2.97 -27.34
C SER A 696 24.49 -2.78 -27.30
N LEU A 697 24.99 -1.90 -28.17
CA LEU A 697 26.38 -1.47 -28.21
C LEU A 697 26.46 0.06 -28.19
N ASN A 698 26.89 0.62 -27.05
CA ASN A 698 27.14 2.05 -26.89
C ASN A 698 28.65 2.32 -26.85
N MET A 699 29.16 3.07 -27.82
CA MET A 699 30.53 3.57 -27.88
C MET A 699 30.54 5.07 -28.20
N LYS A 700 29.48 5.78 -27.82
CA LYS A 700 29.38 7.23 -27.98
C LYS A 700 30.62 7.93 -27.43
N ASP A 701 31.10 9.00 -28.07
CA ASP A 701 32.26 9.79 -27.66
C ASP A 701 33.60 9.01 -27.55
N CYS A 702 33.71 7.83 -28.15
CA CYS A 702 34.99 7.11 -28.35
C CYS A 702 35.81 7.77 -29.47
N SER A 703 36.37 8.94 -29.20
CA SER A 703 36.94 9.84 -30.21
C SER A 703 38.05 9.26 -31.08
N ARG A 704 38.84 8.31 -30.58
CA ARG A 704 39.95 7.66 -31.31
C ARG A 704 39.57 6.37 -32.02
N LEU A 705 38.31 5.92 -31.91
CA LEU A 705 37.81 4.72 -32.57
C LEU A 705 37.75 4.96 -34.08
N ARG A 706 38.38 4.08 -34.88
CA ARG A 706 38.53 4.29 -36.33
C ARG A 706 37.59 3.47 -37.20
N SER A 707 37.33 2.24 -36.77
CA SER A 707 36.56 1.27 -37.55
C SER A 707 35.91 0.22 -36.65
N LEU A 708 34.83 -0.39 -37.15
CA LEU A 708 34.24 -1.60 -36.59
C LEU A 708 34.40 -2.79 -37.54
N PRO A 709 34.50 -4.01 -37.01
CA PRO A 709 34.47 -5.22 -37.83
C PRO A 709 33.08 -5.41 -38.45
N SER A 710 32.95 -6.34 -39.40
CA SER A 710 31.63 -6.74 -39.91
C SER A 710 30.76 -7.29 -38.76
N MET A 711 29.53 -6.78 -38.66
CA MET A 711 28.58 -7.12 -37.58
C MET A 711 27.41 -7.99 -38.07
N VAL A 712 27.53 -8.60 -39.25
CA VAL A 712 26.45 -9.39 -39.88
C VAL A 712 25.97 -10.54 -39.00
N ASP A 713 26.87 -11.13 -38.21
CA ASP A 713 26.58 -12.24 -37.30
C ASP A 713 25.87 -11.80 -36.00
N LEU A 714 25.81 -10.49 -35.70
CA LEU A 714 25.16 -9.94 -34.50
C LEU A 714 23.64 -9.81 -34.69
N THR A 715 22.99 -10.93 -34.96
CA THR A 715 21.55 -10.98 -35.31
C THR A 715 20.62 -10.46 -34.22
N THR A 716 21.06 -10.35 -32.96
CA THR A 716 20.26 -9.82 -31.84
C THR A 716 20.44 -8.31 -31.63
N LEU A 717 21.40 -7.67 -32.30
CA LEU A 717 21.77 -6.28 -32.04
C LEU A 717 20.68 -5.34 -32.56
N LYS A 718 20.10 -4.56 -31.64
CA LYS A 718 19.03 -3.59 -31.90
C LYS A 718 19.51 -2.15 -31.86
N LEU A 719 20.46 -1.83 -30.99
CA LEU A 719 20.96 -0.46 -30.80
C LEU A 719 22.47 -0.39 -31.04
N LEU A 720 22.88 0.52 -31.93
CA LEU A 720 24.28 0.89 -32.16
C LEU A 720 24.44 2.41 -31.99
N ASN A 721 25.27 2.82 -31.04
CA ASN A 721 25.59 4.24 -30.83
C ASN A 721 27.09 4.51 -30.95
N LEU A 722 27.46 5.29 -31.97
CA LEU A 722 28.82 5.76 -32.27
C LEU A 722 28.88 7.29 -32.34
N SER A 723 27.84 8.00 -31.88
CA SER A 723 27.82 9.46 -31.93
C SER A 723 29.05 10.04 -31.23
N GLY A 724 29.65 11.10 -31.77
CA GLY A 724 30.85 11.74 -31.22
C GLY A 724 32.17 10.97 -31.45
N CYS A 725 32.17 9.83 -32.15
CA CYS A 725 33.40 9.14 -32.56
C CYS A 725 34.08 9.88 -33.73
N SER A 726 34.83 10.94 -33.41
CA SER A 726 35.34 11.89 -34.42
C SER A 726 36.39 11.32 -35.38
N GLU A 727 37.16 10.30 -35.01
CA GLU A 727 38.09 9.58 -35.92
C GLU A 727 37.43 8.38 -36.63
N PHE A 728 36.13 8.14 -36.43
CA PHE A 728 35.46 6.98 -37.03
C PHE A 728 35.22 7.20 -38.52
N GLU A 729 35.90 6.41 -39.37
CA GLU A 729 35.87 6.62 -40.83
C GLU A 729 35.14 5.52 -41.60
N ASP A 730 35.09 4.29 -41.07
CA ASP A 730 34.66 3.11 -41.84
C ASP A 730 33.82 2.11 -41.01
N ILE A 731 32.76 1.59 -41.64
CA ILE A 731 31.91 0.50 -41.12
C ILE A 731 31.54 -0.44 -42.28
N GLN A 732 32.02 -1.68 -42.20
CA GLN A 732 31.91 -2.64 -43.31
C GLN A 732 30.47 -3.10 -43.56
N ASP A 733 29.77 -3.51 -42.51
CA ASP A 733 28.40 -4.01 -42.58
C ASP A 733 27.67 -3.74 -41.26
N PHE A 734 26.37 -3.51 -41.37
CA PHE A 734 25.45 -3.43 -40.25
C PHE A 734 24.88 -4.80 -39.85
N ALA A 735 24.60 -4.97 -38.56
CA ALA A 735 23.81 -6.09 -38.07
C ALA A 735 22.37 -6.04 -38.65
N PRO A 736 21.77 -7.20 -39.01
CA PRO A 736 20.57 -7.24 -39.84
C PRO A 736 19.29 -6.71 -39.15
N ASN A 737 19.21 -6.73 -37.82
CA ASN A 737 18.01 -6.42 -37.06
C ASN A 737 18.16 -5.12 -36.22
N LEU A 738 19.00 -4.18 -36.66
CA LEU A 738 19.16 -2.89 -35.99
C LEU A 738 17.88 -2.05 -36.09
N GLU A 739 17.43 -1.54 -34.94
CA GLU A 739 16.28 -0.65 -34.78
C GLU A 739 16.74 0.82 -34.63
N GLU A 740 17.89 1.06 -34.02
CA GLU A 740 18.43 2.39 -33.76
C GLU A 740 19.92 2.49 -34.08
N ILE A 741 20.28 3.46 -34.93
CA ILE A 741 21.65 3.76 -35.34
C ILE A 741 21.94 5.24 -35.08
N TYR A 742 22.95 5.51 -34.27
CA TYR A 742 23.43 6.86 -33.98
C TYR A 742 24.87 7.02 -34.41
N LEU A 743 25.12 7.90 -35.38
CA LEU A 743 26.45 8.19 -35.96
C LEU A 743 26.77 9.69 -35.93
N ALA A 744 26.01 10.49 -35.19
CA ALA A 744 26.15 11.94 -35.21
C ALA A 744 27.59 12.38 -34.88
N GLY A 745 28.16 13.32 -35.63
CA GLY A 745 29.52 13.82 -35.39
C GLY A 745 30.66 12.83 -35.70
N THR A 746 30.40 11.80 -36.49
CA THR A 746 31.45 10.88 -36.99
C THR A 746 32.11 11.38 -38.28
N SER A 747 33.30 10.84 -38.61
CA SER A 747 34.04 11.12 -39.85
C SER A 747 33.73 10.15 -40.99
N ILE A 748 32.61 9.42 -40.90
CA ILE A 748 32.21 8.39 -41.86
C ILE A 748 32.01 8.99 -43.25
N ARG A 749 32.56 8.31 -44.28
CA ARG A 749 32.52 8.80 -45.67
C ARG A 749 31.36 8.23 -46.47
N GLU A 750 31.01 6.98 -46.19
CA GLU A 750 29.94 6.23 -46.83
C GLU A 750 29.28 5.28 -45.83
N LEU A 751 27.99 5.00 -46.04
CA LEU A 751 27.26 3.99 -45.28
C LEU A 751 27.22 2.67 -46.08
N PRO A 752 27.39 1.51 -45.44
CA PRO A 752 27.41 0.23 -46.13
C PRO A 752 26.05 -0.07 -46.77
N LEU A 753 26.08 -0.77 -47.91
CA LEU A 753 24.87 -1.11 -48.67
C LEU A 753 23.88 -1.98 -47.86
N SER A 754 24.35 -2.66 -46.82
CA SER A 754 23.54 -3.44 -45.88
C SER A 754 22.43 -2.60 -45.22
N ILE A 755 22.59 -1.26 -45.12
CA ILE A 755 21.56 -0.37 -44.56
C ILE A 755 20.22 -0.45 -45.31
N ARG A 756 20.25 -0.85 -46.59
CA ARG A 756 19.04 -1.05 -47.42
C ARG A 756 18.20 -2.23 -46.95
N ASN A 757 18.82 -3.17 -46.23
CA ASN A 757 18.21 -4.42 -45.77
C ASN A 757 17.70 -4.34 -44.32
N LEU A 758 17.91 -3.20 -43.63
CA LEU A 758 17.48 -3.02 -42.24
C LEU A 758 16.00 -2.66 -42.18
N THR A 759 15.13 -3.66 -42.25
CA THR A 759 13.67 -3.46 -42.28
C THR A 759 13.10 -2.94 -40.96
N GLU A 760 13.77 -3.22 -39.84
CA GLU A 760 13.33 -2.82 -38.49
C GLU A 760 13.87 -1.45 -38.06
N LEU A 761 14.64 -0.75 -38.92
CA LEU A 761 15.31 0.49 -38.58
C LEU A 761 14.29 1.64 -38.39
N VAL A 762 14.17 2.12 -37.15
CA VAL A 762 13.28 3.22 -36.75
C VAL A 762 14.02 4.55 -36.70
N THR A 763 15.26 4.53 -36.18
CA THR A 763 16.05 5.75 -35.93
C THR A 763 17.39 5.67 -36.64
N LEU A 764 17.69 6.68 -37.45
CA LEU A 764 19.01 6.92 -38.04
C LEU A 764 19.43 8.37 -37.80
N ASP A 765 20.40 8.56 -36.92
CA ASP A 765 20.97 9.86 -36.60
C ASP A 765 22.33 10.04 -37.29
N LEU A 766 22.40 11.04 -38.17
CA LEU A 766 23.58 11.42 -38.95
C LEU A 766 23.93 12.90 -38.74
N GLU A 767 23.41 13.54 -37.69
CA GLU A 767 23.65 14.96 -37.43
C GLU A 767 25.16 15.25 -37.39
N ASN A 768 25.62 16.33 -38.03
CA ASN A 768 27.04 16.72 -38.06
C ASN A 768 28.02 15.66 -38.66
N CYS A 769 27.57 14.75 -39.53
CA CYS A 769 28.45 13.88 -40.32
C CYS A 769 29.05 14.61 -41.54
N GLU A 770 29.99 15.53 -41.31
CA GLU A 770 30.47 16.47 -42.35
C GLU A 770 31.20 15.82 -43.54
N ARG A 771 31.72 14.60 -43.37
CA ARG A 771 32.49 13.87 -44.39
C ARG A 771 31.65 12.90 -45.24
N LEU A 772 30.36 12.74 -44.93
CA LEU A 772 29.48 11.81 -45.61
C LEU A 772 29.20 12.29 -47.04
N GLN A 773 29.64 11.53 -48.04
CA GLN A 773 29.60 11.95 -49.44
C GLN A 773 28.30 11.58 -50.14
N GLU A 774 27.78 10.37 -49.87
CA GLU A 774 26.59 9.83 -50.49
C GLU A 774 25.64 9.21 -49.47
N MET A 775 24.34 9.40 -49.69
CA MET A 775 23.29 8.77 -48.91
C MET A 775 22.71 7.58 -49.68
N PRO A 776 22.82 6.34 -49.17
CA PRO A 776 22.16 5.19 -49.78
C PRO A 776 20.63 5.31 -49.70
N SER A 777 19.93 4.59 -50.57
CA SER A 777 18.47 4.49 -50.52
C SER A 777 18.05 3.85 -49.19
N LEU A 778 17.37 4.61 -48.34
CA LEU A 778 16.88 4.13 -47.06
C LEU A 778 15.56 3.35 -47.21
N PRO A 779 15.24 2.43 -46.29
CA PRO A 779 13.90 1.86 -46.17
C PRO A 779 12.84 2.96 -45.92
N VAL A 780 11.60 2.70 -46.34
CA VAL A 780 10.57 3.72 -46.63
C VAL A 780 9.99 4.44 -45.38
N GLU A 781 10.41 4.08 -44.16
CA GLU A 781 9.76 4.52 -42.90
C GLU A 781 10.65 5.31 -41.91
N ILE A 782 11.85 5.74 -42.30
CA ILE A 782 12.81 6.38 -41.37
C ILE A 782 12.48 7.85 -41.05
N ILE A 783 12.41 8.20 -39.76
CA ILE A 783 12.37 9.59 -39.29
C ILE A 783 13.79 10.16 -39.34
N ARG A 784 14.02 11.12 -40.25
CA ARG A 784 15.30 11.83 -40.35
C ARG A 784 15.34 13.01 -39.38
N ARG A 785 16.40 13.09 -38.56
CA ARG A 785 16.89 14.35 -37.98
C ARG A 785 18.22 14.63 -38.69
N THR A 786 18.21 15.63 -39.57
CA THR A 786 19.37 16.09 -40.36
C THR A 786 19.87 17.41 -39.82
#